data_AF-A0A9E0YMW4-F1
#
_entry.id   AF-A0A9E0YMW4-F1
#
_cell.length_a   1.000
_cell.length_b   1.000
_cell.length_c   1.000
_cell.angle_alpha   90.00
_cell.angle_beta   90.00
_cell.angle_gamma   90.00
#
_symmetry.space_group_name_H-M   'P 1'
#
loop_
_entity.id
_entity.type
_entity.pdbx_description
1 polymer ?
#
loop_
_entity_poly.entity_id
_entity_poly.type
_entity_poly.pdbx_seq_one_letter_code
_entity_poly.pdbx_strand_id
1 'polypeptide(L)'
;FYKGTELVDMVECLAGIRAKQAHATEEVPPEDIYVNVQPLSGTPANLAVYDSFVEPGGTVMGLALDEGGHLSHGSEFNLTGKRYNIVSYSTDPHTGKLDYDQIRDLAHEHEPEMIIAGYTSFSWAPDWDKFSKIADEVGAVLLADIAHVAGMSIAGAYPSPIGKADVVMHTTHKTLAGPRGAVVLTTDKDKMDVLDEAIFPGAQGGPHPNKFAAMAVAFKIAQTESYQELQHQMVKNAKVLAEELKQRGLTLAYGGTDTHLLVINLKELEQDLDFKPMGEIASRILDEARIVTNKNTIPGDESAAEAHGLRLGTPWITQRGMKEPEMRKIADIVSDVLHGMKSFHCIGQTCPLSRGKIDLDLMLEARERVANLLEGFPPYPNREEKYPEYHPVEGAEIGEELEAAGVVDPAWPRAGLIEVKGHRPTAFLEQLTSRDVLDLENGKGKSAVLLDENGDVLDRVEVIKEEKEDQVSYLVITSPERKNRVISWFRGISDGYITFDKRDYMRKVEGPVKVYDLGNLEVKGENLAVHGPVDAESFFESLDGVEEISSGALTSVRVNGVDLTGYRSEVDPEDLFFWTKPDSLATLSEELELKGDGYRDYFGMPGPELFREKNSLIDLSRPYFVGQRDLEEELDSSEFPESVDQIFTYEAKEYDEAEKSTPLLDKHKELGAKVAPFVGWEMPFWYSTIQEEHEAVREAAGLFDVGHMAVFEVKGEEATHFLDCVCSNYIRWMKDKEAQYNYFLDPEGRVIDDAMVYRITEERYIIVANAVNEDKDWQWLNAVQSGEYVLDPDRPWVKPSKMPQLTDLKSKEAGERAMRDLALQGPNSMRILKELTSEEEAHELDKMNRNDLDFYDLNGAETMVARTGYTGEEIGYELLVHPGDAPRLWDDLLEKGEKHGIKPAGLGARDSTRIEAGLPLYGHELSGEDEILPTVAGFGAYVKFHKPFFIGRDRYKQKAKSFLHVDNKIIRFEVGEGARVIREDSPVFDERGKYLGYVTSCAKIGGGQVGMAYVKKGRRTEEGKKVLIVPSFAGEESTEIEIGPGGRMPASYEAEILSRFPEEEKGVPGMESNE
;
A
#
# COMPACT_ATOMS: atom_id res chain seq x y z
N PHE A 1 27.06 41.18 17.94
CA PHE A 1 25.71 41.80 17.94
C PHE A 1 25.08 41.94 19.34
N TYR A 2 25.42 41.10 20.32
CA TYR A 2 24.93 41.20 21.71
C TYR A 2 26.11 41.19 22.71
N LYS A 3 25.89 41.56 23.98
CA LYS A 3 26.89 41.51 25.07
C LYS A 3 26.65 40.29 25.98
N GLY A 4 27.63 39.92 26.80
CA GLY A 4 27.52 38.80 27.76
C GLY A 4 27.85 37.43 27.17
N THR A 5 28.66 37.42 26.10
CA THR A 5 29.00 36.21 25.33
C THR A 5 30.36 35.63 25.69
N GLU A 6 31.06 36.15 26.71
CA GLU A 6 32.47 35.83 26.96
C GLU A 6 32.73 34.32 27.12
N LEU A 7 31.80 33.59 27.75
CA LEU A 7 31.86 32.13 27.89
C LEU A 7 31.49 31.40 26.59
N VAL A 8 30.55 31.94 25.81
CA VAL A 8 30.17 31.40 24.50
C VAL A 8 31.32 31.56 23.51
N ASP A 9 31.90 32.76 23.44
CA ASP A 9 33.04 33.09 22.59
C ASP A 9 34.21 32.14 22.88
N MET A 10 34.51 31.90 24.17
CA MET A 10 35.54 30.95 24.58
C MET A 10 35.28 29.53 24.07
N VAL A 11 34.04 29.04 24.18
CA VAL A 11 33.66 27.69 23.76
C VAL A 11 33.65 27.56 22.23
N GLU A 12 33.19 28.58 21.52
CA GLU A 12 33.24 28.65 20.05
C GLU A 12 34.68 28.67 19.54
N CYS A 13 35.53 29.52 20.11
CA CYS A 13 36.96 29.57 19.79
C CYS A 13 37.63 28.21 20.05
N LEU A 14 37.31 27.56 21.16
CA LEU A 14 37.84 26.24 21.48
C LEU A 14 37.39 25.17 20.47
N ALA A 15 36.13 25.21 20.04
CA ALA A 15 35.61 24.33 19.01
C ALA A 15 36.36 24.54 17.68
N GLY A 16 36.55 25.79 17.26
CA GLY A 16 37.31 26.14 16.06
C GLY A 16 38.78 25.70 16.13
N ILE A 17 39.48 25.98 17.25
CA ILE A 17 40.88 25.55 17.43
C ILE A 17 41.01 24.03 17.30
N ARG A 18 40.12 23.27 17.94
CA ARG A 18 40.16 21.80 17.87
C ARG A 18 39.76 21.27 16.51
N ALA A 19 38.84 21.93 15.81
CA ALA A 19 38.50 21.58 14.43
C ALA A 19 39.71 21.74 13.50
N LYS A 20 40.44 22.86 13.60
CA LYS A 20 41.69 23.08 12.84
C LYS A 20 42.74 22.02 13.16
N GLN A 21 42.96 21.74 14.44
CA GLN A 21 43.92 20.71 14.88
C GLN A 21 43.56 19.33 14.37
N ALA A 22 42.27 18.97 14.36
CA ALA A 22 41.81 17.68 13.87
C ALA A 22 41.96 17.52 12.34
N HIS A 23 41.86 18.60 11.57
CA HIS A 23 41.93 18.55 10.10
C HIS A 23 43.33 18.82 9.53
N ALA A 24 44.30 19.19 10.37
CA ALA A 24 45.65 19.42 9.94
C ALA A 24 46.27 18.16 9.31
N THR A 25 47.03 18.37 8.25
CA THR A 25 47.77 17.32 7.55
C THR A 25 49.27 17.56 7.73
N GLU A 26 50.10 16.63 7.24
CA GLU A 26 51.56 16.85 7.22
C GLU A 26 51.95 18.07 6.36
N GLU A 27 51.14 18.40 5.36
CA GLU A 27 51.38 19.50 4.40
C GLU A 27 50.74 20.81 4.85
N VAL A 28 49.62 20.77 5.58
CA VAL A 28 48.84 21.94 5.99
C VAL A 28 48.69 21.94 7.52
N PRO A 29 49.45 22.77 8.24
CA PRO A 29 49.38 22.85 9.69
C PRO A 29 48.11 23.59 10.17
N PRO A 30 47.68 23.41 11.44
CA PRO A 30 46.43 23.97 11.95
C PRO A 30 46.31 25.50 11.83
N GLU A 31 47.43 26.22 11.89
CA GLU A 31 47.50 27.68 11.74
C GLU A 31 47.08 28.17 10.35
N ASP A 32 47.24 27.35 9.33
CA ASP A 32 46.91 27.65 7.93
C ASP A 32 45.49 27.19 7.56
N ILE A 33 44.73 26.69 8.53
CA ILE A 33 43.33 26.30 8.37
C ILE A 33 42.43 27.36 9.01
N TYR A 34 41.48 27.87 8.25
CA TYR A 34 40.39 28.71 8.72
C TYR A 34 39.11 27.87 8.85
N VAL A 35 38.28 28.15 9.86
CA VAL A 35 37.07 27.34 10.13
C VAL A 35 35.95 28.19 10.69
N ASN A 36 34.72 27.92 10.22
CA ASN A 36 33.48 28.38 10.82
C ASN A 36 32.70 27.15 11.34
N VAL A 37 32.31 27.19 12.63
CA VAL A 37 31.61 26.10 13.34
C VAL A 37 30.12 26.38 13.59
N GLN A 38 29.60 27.48 13.05
CA GLN A 38 28.23 27.94 13.26
C GLN A 38 27.15 27.29 12.38
N PRO A 39 27.42 26.68 11.21
CA PRO A 39 26.36 26.10 10.38
C PRO A 39 25.47 25.09 11.13
N LEU A 40 24.16 25.27 11.00
CA LEU A 40 23.18 24.50 11.77
C LEU A 40 23.16 23.01 11.40
N SER A 41 23.45 22.69 10.13
CA SER A 41 23.55 21.34 9.56
C SER A 41 24.21 21.41 8.17
N GLY A 42 24.32 20.28 7.47
CA GLY A 42 25.00 20.18 6.17
C GLY A 42 24.36 21.01 5.05
N THR A 43 23.04 20.89 4.83
CA THR A 43 22.36 21.65 3.77
C THR A 43 22.46 23.18 3.97
N PRO A 44 22.22 23.74 5.18
CA PRO A 44 22.48 25.16 5.44
C PRO A 44 23.94 25.58 5.19
N ALA A 45 24.91 24.71 5.53
CA ALA A 45 26.31 24.98 5.26
C ALA A 45 26.58 25.07 3.75
N ASN A 46 26.11 24.09 2.97
CA ASN A 46 26.24 24.13 1.51
C ASN A 46 25.56 25.38 0.93
N LEU A 47 24.34 25.73 1.35
CA LEU A 47 23.68 26.93 0.86
C LEU A 47 24.49 28.21 1.10
N ALA A 48 25.18 28.33 2.24
CA ALA A 48 26.07 29.46 2.49
C ALA A 48 27.32 29.44 1.58
N VAL A 49 27.85 28.26 1.24
CA VAL A 49 28.95 28.14 0.26
C VAL A 49 28.48 28.58 -1.13
N TYR A 50 27.28 28.15 -1.57
CA TYR A 50 26.71 28.61 -2.84
C TYR A 50 26.55 30.15 -2.85
N ASP A 51 25.95 30.73 -1.82
CA ASP A 51 25.77 32.19 -1.69
C ASP A 51 27.10 32.96 -1.69
N SER A 52 28.19 32.31 -1.29
CA SER A 52 29.53 32.92 -1.25
C SER A 52 30.22 32.95 -2.60
N PHE A 53 29.99 31.95 -3.45
CA PHE A 53 30.87 31.68 -4.60
C PHE A 53 30.13 31.45 -5.93
N VAL A 54 28.80 31.38 -5.92
CA VAL A 54 28.00 31.14 -7.11
C VAL A 54 26.90 32.18 -7.21
N GLU A 55 26.85 32.89 -8.32
CA GLU A 55 25.75 33.82 -8.57
C GLU A 55 24.44 33.06 -8.84
N PRO A 56 23.27 33.57 -8.43
CA PRO A 56 21.99 32.96 -8.80
C PRO A 56 21.86 32.76 -10.32
N GLY A 57 21.57 31.53 -10.75
CA GLY A 57 21.57 31.11 -12.15
C GLY A 57 22.93 30.65 -12.70
N GLY A 58 24.01 30.82 -11.93
CA GLY A 58 25.34 30.30 -12.24
C GLY A 58 25.40 28.78 -12.32
N THR A 59 26.41 28.27 -13.03
CA THR A 59 26.56 26.83 -13.30
C THR A 59 27.30 26.12 -12.17
N VAL A 60 26.74 25.04 -11.65
CA VAL A 60 27.37 24.17 -10.64
C VAL A 60 27.39 22.73 -11.12
N MET A 61 28.53 22.07 -10.92
CA MET A 61 28.69 20.65 -11.21
C MET A 61 28.70 19.79 -9.96
N GLY A 62 28.01 18.65 -9.98
CA GLY A 62 27.93 17.70 -8.87
C GLY A 62 27.64 16.28 -9.34
N LEU A 63 27.83 15.28 -8.48
CA LEU A 63 27.46 13.90 -8.80
C LEU A 63 25.93 13.81 -8.92
N ALA A 64 25.45 13.11 -9.94
CA ALA A 64 24.03 12.86 -10.15
C ALA A 64 23.38 12.22 -8.89
N LEU A 65 22.16 12.65 -8.56
CA LEU A 65 21.46 12.21 -7.33
C LEU A 65 21.18 10.71 -7.36
N ASP A 66 20.75 10.21 -8.51
CA ASP A 66 20.46 8.80 -8.79
C ASP A 66 21.69 7.90 -8.70
N GLU A 67 22.89 8.46 -8.88
CA GLU A 67 24.18 7.79 -8.74
C GLU A 67 24.91 8.07 -7.42
N GLY A 68 24.20 8.58 -6.42
CA GLY A 68 24.71 8.72 -5.05
C GLY A 68 25.16 10.12 -4.65
N GLY A 69 24.85 11.15 -5.44
CA GLY A 69 24.92 12.56 -5.06
C GLY A 69 24.03 12.91 -3.85
N HIS A 70 24.11 14.14 -3.36
CA HIS A 70 23.24 14.63 -2.29
C HIS A 70 22.21 15.63 -2.83
N LEU A 71 21.05 15.73 -2.16
CA LEU A 71 20.00 16.70 -2.52
C LEU A 71 20.52 18.14 -2.63
N SER A 72 21.46 18.55 -1.78
CA SER A 72 22.03 19.91 -1.81
C SER A 72 23.15 20.10 -2.85
N HIS A 73 23.38 19.14 -3.74
CA HIS A 73 24.36 19.24 -4.83
C HIS A 73 23.70 19.59 -6.16
N GLY A 74 22.45 20.09 -6.11
CA GLY A 74 21.72 20.52 -7.30
C GLY A 74 20.46 19.72 -7.63
N SER A 75 19.89 18.96 -6.70
CA SER A 75 18.59 18.31 -6.95
C SER A 75 17.49 19.34 -7.21
N GLU A 76 16.64 19.09 -8.21
CA GLU A 76 15.49 19.94 -8.56
C GLU A 76 14.48 20.10 -7.39
N PHE A 77 14.47 19.14 -6.46
CA PHE A 77 13.64 19.20 -5.25
C PHE A 77 14.21 20.14 -4.18
N ASN A 78 15.50 20.47 -4.25
CA ASN A 78 16.20 21.35 -3.32
C ASN A 78 16.32 22.80 -3.84
N LEU A 79 16.54 23.77 -2.95
CA LEU A 79 16.80 25.16 -3.35
C LEU A 79 18.01 25.30 -4.29
N THR A 80 19.00 24.42 -4.18
CA THR A 80 20.18 24.42 -5.06
C THR A 80 19.80 24.13 -6.52
N GLY A 81 19.05 23.07 -6.81
CA GLY A 81 18.60 22.79 -8.19
C GLY A 81 17.52 23.75 -8.71
N LYS A 82 16.80 24.44 -7.81
CA LYS A 82 15.81 25.47 -8.20
C LYS A 82 16.43 26.82 -8.55
N ARG A 83 17.63 27.14 -8.02
CA ARG A 83 18.22 28.48 -8.11
C ARG A 83 19.44 28.56 -9.03
N TYR A 84 20.12 27.45 -9.28
CA TYR A 84 21.36 27.40 -10.04
C TYR A 84 21.20 26.47 -11.25
N ASN A 85 22.02 26.67 -12.27
CA ASN A 85 22.09 25.78 -13.41
C ASN A 85 22.95 24.56 -13.03
N ILE A 86 22.36 23.38 -12.97
CA ILE A 86 23.05 22.18 -12.48
C ILE A 86 23.46 21.28 -13.64
N VAL A 87 24.74 20.92 -13.67
CA VAL A 87 25.31 19.95 -14.61
C VAL A 87 25.81 18.76 -13.82
N SER A 88 25.14 17.61 -13.95
CA SER A 88 25.52 16.41 -13.23
C SER A 88 26.63 15.66 -13.96
N TYR A 89 27.68 15.28 -13.24
CA TYR A 89 28.60 14.24 -13.70
C TYR A 89 28.20 12.87 -13.13
N SER A 90 28.71 11.79 -13.71
CA SER A 90 28.26 10.41 -13.46
C SER A 90 29.45 9.49 -13.18
N THR A 91 29.15 8.26 -12.77
CA THR A 91 30.10 7.16 -12.64
C THR A 91 30.29 6.43 -13.97
N ASP A 92 31.49 5.91 -14.20
CA ASP A 92 31.75 5.02 -15.32
C ASP A 92 30.91 3.73 -15.14
N PRO A 93 30.03 3.39 -16.10
CA PRO A 93 29.06 2.30 -15.96
C PRO A 93 29.69 0.90 -15.94
N HIS A 94 30.97 0.77 -16.29
CA HIS A 94 31.67 -0.50 -16.31
C HIS A 94 32.45 -0.75 -15.01
N THR A 95 32.99 0.30 -14.40
CA THR A 95 33.84 0.23 -13.22
C THR A 95 33.12 0.65 -11.94
N GLY A 96 32.02 1.41 -12.05
CA GLY A 96 31.28 1.98 -10.92
C GLY A 96 32.07 3.04 -10.16
N LYS A 97 33.07 3.67 -10.80
CA LYS A 97 33.92 4.72 -10.23
C LYS A 97 33.73 6.03 -10.97
N LEU A 98 34.18 7.15 -10.42
CA LEU A 98 34.10 8.44 -11.09
C LEU A 98 34.93 8.46 -12.39
N ASP A 99 34.33 8.94 -13.47
CA ASP A 99 35.02 9.17 -14.73
C ASP A 99 35.60 10.60 -14.76
N TYR A 100 36.87 10.72 -14.40
CA TYR A 100 37.56 12.01 -14.35
C TYR A 100 37.78 12.64 -15.73
N ASP A 101 37.82 11.86 -16.80
CA ASP A 101 37.93 12.42 -18.15
C ASP A 101 36.59 13.01 -18.57
N GLN A 102 35.47 12.33 -18.32
CA GLN A 102 34.13 12.89 -18.50
C GLN A 102 33.91 14.13 -17.65
N ILE A 103 34.28 14.10 -16.36
CA ILE A 103 34.16 15.27 -15.46
C ILE A 103 34.95 16.46 -16.02
N ARG A 104 36.17 16.22 -16.50
CA ARG A 104 37.00 17.27 -17.12
C ARG A 104 36.33 17.83 -18.37
N ASP A 105 35.87 16.96 -19.27
CA ASP A 105 35.28 17.38 -20.54
C ASP A 105 33.98 18.19 -20.31
N LEU A 106 33.13 17.77 -19.36
CA LEU A 106 31.94 18.53 -18.93
C LEU A 106 32.31 19.89 -18.32
N ALA A 107 33.36 19.96 -17.51
CA ALA A 107 33.81 21.22 -16.93
C ALA A 107 34.25 22.23 -18.00
N HIS A 108 34.98 21.79 -19.03
CA HIS A 108 35.36 22.65 -20.17
C HIS A 108 34.18 23.03 -21.06
N GLU A 109 33.17 22.17 -21.17
CA GLU A 109 31.96 22.46 -21.96
C GLU A 109 31.05 23.48 -21.28
N HIS A 110 30.87 23.38 -19.97
CA HIS A 110 29.87 24.14 -19.23
C HIS A 110 30.42 25.29 -18.38
N GLU A 111 31.74 25.40 -18.25
CA GLU A 111 32.45 26.46 -17.51
C GLU A 111 31.81 26.75 -16.12
N PRO A 112 31.74 25.74 -15.22
CA PRO A 112 31.06 25.88 -13.94
C PRO A 112 31.76 26.91 -13.04
N GLU A 113 30.99 27.64 -12.23
CA GLU A 113 31.52 28.49 -11.16
C GLU A 113 31.99 27.67 -9.96
N MET A 114 31.39 26.50 -9.76
CA MET A 114 31.73 25.58 -8.68
C MET A 114 31.60 24.12 -9.11
N ILE A 115 32.57 23.30 -8.70
CA ILE A 115 32.53 21.83 -8.81
C ILE A 115 32.44 21.27 -7.39
N ILE A 116 31.43 20.44 -7.14
CA ILE A 116 31.22 19.76 -5.86
C ILE A 116 31.74 18.33 -5.97
N ALA A 117 32.65 17.96 -5.07
CA ALA A 117 33.16 16.60 -4.90
C ALA A 117 32.78 16.08 -3.51
N GLY A 118 31.67 15.35 -3.42
CA GLY A 118 31.14 14.82 -2.17
C GLY A 118 29.86 14.02 -2.38
N TYR A 119 29.64 12.97 -1.59
CA TYR A 119 28.67 11.93 -1.93
C TYR A 119 27.88 11.41 -0.72
N THR A 120 26.68 10.91 -0.99
CA THR A 120 25.76 10.32 0.01
C THR A 120 25.70 8.79 -0.10
N SER A 121 25.71 8.27 -1.32
CA SER A 121 25.56 6.85 -1.60
C SER A 121 26.54 6.39 -2.69
N PHE A 122 27.81 6.74 -2.51
CA PHE A 122 28.92 6.33 -3.37
C PHE A 122 30.03 5.69 -2.52
N SER A 123 30.61 4.59 -3.01
CA SER A 123 31.43 3.69 -2.18
C SER A 123 32.94 3.89 -2.30
N TRP A 124 33.39 4.84 -3.12
CA TRP A 124 34.81 5.07 -3.42
C TRP A 124 35.29 6.46 -3.00
N ALA A 125 36.53 6.53 -2.51
CA ALA A 125 37.21 7.79 -2.29
C ALA A 125 37.57 8.49 -3.62
N PRO A 126 37.43 9.82 -3.72
CA PRO A 126 37.82 10.58 -4.88
C PRO A 126 39.32 10.82 -4.90
N ASP A 127 39.83 11.01 -6.11
CA ASP A 127 41.14 11.54 -6.41
C ASP A 127 41.10 13.09 -6.32
N TRP A 128 41.53 13.62 -5.18
CA TRP A 128 41.51 15.06 -4.90
C TRP A 128 42.45 15.85 -5.81
N ASP A 129 43.58 15.27 -6.21
CA ASP A 129 44.53 15.94 -7.11
C ASP A 129 43.92 16.14 -8.50
N LYS A 130 43.17 15.14 -9.00
CA LYS A 130 42.43 15.29 -10.26
C LYS A 130 41.32 16.32 -10.19
N PHE A 131 40.50 16.28 -9.13
CA PHE A 131 39.43 17.29 -8.96
C PHE A 131 40.00 18.71 -8.86
N SER A 132 41.04 18.90 -8.05
CA SER A 132 41.73 20.20 -7.90
C SER A 132 42.24 20.70 -9.25
N LYS A 133 42.92 19.83 -10.00
CA LYS A 133 43.42 20.19 -11.34
C LYS A 133 42.29 20.56 -12.31
N ILE A 134 41.19 19.81 -12.32
CA ILE A 134 40.05 20.11 -13.21
C ILE A 134 39.42 21.46 -12.85
N ALA A 135 39.21 21.73 -11.57
CA ALA A 135 38.69 23.01 -11.10
C ALA A 135 39.60 24.17 -11.48
N ASP A 136 40.93 24.02 -11.30
CA ASP A 136 41.93 25.01 -11.70
C ASP A 136 41.94 25.27 -13.21
N GLU A 137 41.74 24.24 -14.04
CA GLU A 137 41.73 24.36 -15.51
C GLU A 137 40.60 25.27 -16.02
N VAL A 138 39.46 25.27 -15.34
CA VAL A 138 38.26 26.07 -15.71
C VAL A 138 38.01 27.27 -14.81
N GLY A 139 38.81 27.45 -13.74
CA GLY A 139 38.67 28.54 -12.78
C GLY A 139 37.48 28.40 -11.83
N ALA A 140 36.99 27.18 -11.60
CA ALA A 140 35.87 26.89 -10.71
C ALA A 140 36.32 26.75 -9.25
N VAL A 141 35.45 27.08 -8.29
CA VAL A 141 35.65 26.75 -6.88
C VAL A 141 35.44 25.26 -6.66
N LEU A 142 36.39 24.56 -6.05
CA LEU A 142 36.23 23.17 -5.63
C LEU A 142 35.67 23.08 -4.20
N LEU A 143 34.42 22.65 -4.09
CA LEU A 143 33.78 22.30 -2.82
C LEU A 143 33.92 20.80 -2.53
N ALA A 144 34.69 20.44 -1.51
CA ALA A 144 34.73 19.08 -0.98
C ALA A 144 33.68 18.90 0.14
N ASP A 145 32.57 18.24 -0.16
CA ASP A 145 31.56 17.85 0.84
C ASP A 145 31.87 16.45 1.40
N ILE A 146 32.63 16.41 2.49
CA ILE A 146 33.04 15.15 3.14
C ILE A 146 32.11 14.76 4.29
N ALA A 147 30.84 15.19 4.29
CA ALA A 147 29.90 14.97 5.39
C ALA A 147 29.84 13.52 5.89
N HIS A 148 29.89 12.55 4.97
CA HIS A 148 29.85 11.13 5.26
C HIS A 148 31.15 10.56 5.81
N VAL A 149 32.31 11.13 5.46
CA VAL A 149 33.65 10.55 5.69
C VAL A 149 34.58 11.46 6.50
N ALA A 150 34.08 12.55 7.07
CA ALA A 150 34.89 13.52 7.84
C ALA A 150 35.72 12.88 8.96
N GLY A 151 35.11 11.98 9.75
CA GLY A 151 35.84 11.26 10.81
C GLY A 151 36.98 10.41 10.25
N MET A 152 36.73 9.76 9.11
CA MET A 152 37.71 8.93 8.42
C MET A 152 38.85 9.76 7.82
N SER A 153 38.53 10.93 7.27
CA SER A 153 39.51 11.88 6.74
C SER A 153 40.44 12.37 7.84
N ILE A 154 39.90 12.76 9.00
CA ILE A 154 40.69 13.18 10.18
C ILE A 154 41.62 12.06 10.67
N ALA A 155 41.13 10.81 10.69
CA ALA A 155 41.91 9.65 11.12
C ALA A 155 42.92 9.12 10.08
N GLY A 156 42.96 9.70 8.87
CA GLY A 156 43.77 9.20 7.77
C GLY A 156 43.31 7.85 7.21
N ALA A 157 42.05 7.46 7.45
CA ALA A 157 41.41 6.28 6.84
C ALA A 157 40.77 6.60 5.48
N TYR A 158 40.73 7.88 5.11
CA TYR A 158 40.22 8.41 3.86
C TYR A 158 41.10 9.59 3.43
N PRO A 159 41.38 9.80 2.13
CA PRO A 159 42.26 10.88 1.70
C PRO A 159 41.69 12.26 2.05
N SER A 160 42.53 13.14 2.59
CA SER A 160 42.11 14.48 3.03
C SER A 160 42.01 15.46 1.84
N PRO A 161 40.92 16.25 1.73
CA PRO A 161 40.82 17.34 0.75
C PRO A 161 41.50 18.64 1.21
N ILE A 162 42.01 18.71 2.44
CA ILE A 162 42.59 19.94 3.00
C ILE A 162 43.85 20.33 2.23
N GLY A 163 43.88 21.57 1.72
CA GLY A 163 44.95 22.07 0.83
C GLY A 163 44.81 21.65 -0.63
N LYS A 164 43.76 20.90 -0.98
CA LYS A 164 43.44 20.48 -2.36
C LYS A 164 42.13 21.10 -2.85
N ALA A 165 41.12 21.15 -1.97
CA ALA A 165 39.86 21.83 -2.22
C ALA A 165 39.91 23.27 -1.69
N ASP A 166 39.20 24.17 -2.39
CA ASP A 166 39.06 25.56 -1.97
C ASP A 166 38.25 25.69 -0.69
N VAL A 167 37.21 24.88 -0.58
CA VAL A 167 36.30 24.83 0.57
C VAL A 167 36.05 23.38 0.93
N VAL A 168 36.16 23.05 2.21
CA VAL A 168 35.78 21.74 2.75
C VAL A 168 34.59 21.93 3.66
N MET A 169 33.48 21.25 3.35
CA MET A 169 32.28 21.23 4.20
C MET A 169 32.10 19.84 4.78
N HIS A 170 31.76 19.73 6.06
CA HIS A 170 31.24 18.47 6.56
C HIS A 170 30.25 18.62 7.71
N THR A 171 29.34 17.64 7.79
CA THR A 171 28.51 17.47 8.98
C THR A 171 29.29 16.87 10.14
N THR A 172 28.84 17.12 11.37
CA THR A 172 29.53 16.67 12.58
C THR A 172 28.99 15.38 13.22
N HIS A 173 27.95 14.74 12.66
CA HIS A 173 27.21 13.65 13.33
C HIS A 173 27.29 12.26 12.66
N LYS A 174 27.95 12.15 11.50
CA LYS A 174 28.07 10.87 10.77
C LYS A 174 29.27 10.07 11.29
N THR A 175 30.25 9.77 10.44
CA THR A 175 31.50 9.13 10.86
C THR A 175 32.27 9.94 11.89
N LEU A 176 32.07 11.28 11.95
CA LEU A 176 32.65 12.10 13.02
C LEU A 176 32.16 11.71 14.43
N ALA A 177 30.94 11.18 14.55
CA ALA A 177 30.30 10.80 15.83
C ALA A 177 30.15 11.97 16.84
N GLY A 178 29.96 13.20 16.36
CA GLY A 178 29.66 14.39 17.16
C GLY A 178 28.16 14.79 17.12
N PRO A 179 27.81 16.02 17.56
CA PRO A 179 26.43 16.50 17.57
C PRO A 179 25.92 16.77 16.14
N ARG A 180 24.60 16.92 15.97
CA ARG A 180 24.04 17.44 14.70
C ARG A 180 24.45 18.91 14.50
N GLY A 181 25.23 19.15 13.45
CA GLY A 181 25.78 20.43 13.03
C GLY A 181 26.66 20.24 11.78
N ALA A 182 27.28 21.32 11.32
CA ALA A 182 28.29 21.27 10.26
C ALA A 182 29.38 22.32 10.49
N VAL A 183 30.50 22.15 9.81
CA VAL A 183 31.61 23.11 9.77
C VAL A 183 32.01 23.33 8.32
N VAL A 184 32.56 24.52 8.06
CA VAL A 184 33.18 24.87 6.78
C VAL A 184 34.63 25.25 7.06
N LEU A 185 35.57 24.71 6.28
CA LEU A 185 36.98 24.96 6.39
C LEU A 185 37.55 25.44 5.06
N THR A 186 38.63 26.21 5.11
CA THR A 186 39.43 26.59 3.94
C THR A 186 40.86 26.89 4.38
N THR A 187 41.80 26.86 3.44
CA THR A 187 43.19 27.30 3.65
C THR A 187 43.42 28.75 3.19
N ASP A 188 42.37 29.41 2.70
CA ASP A 188 42.40 30.78 2.21
C ASP A 188 41.58 31.68 3.16
N LYS A 189 42.24 32.67 3.75
CA LYS A 189 41.60 33.58 4.69
C LYS A 189 40.49 34.39 4.03
N ASP A 190 40.70 34.86 2.81
CA ASP A 190 39.77 35.76 2.14
C ASP A 190 38.46 35.01 1.82
N LYS A 191 38.56 33.71 1.48
CA LYS A 191 37.38 32.83 1.32
C LYS A 191 36.63 32.61 2.64
N MET A 192 37.34 32.48 3.77
CA MET A 192 36.68 32.35 5.08
C MET A 192 35.93 33.63 5.45
N ASP A 193 36.50 34.81 5.20
CA ASP A 193 35.84 36.08 5.52
C ASP A 193 34.50 36.21 4.74
N VAL A 194 34.45 35.77 3.47
CA VAL A 194 33.20 35.71 2.67
C VAL A 194 32.22 34.68 3.24
N LEU A 195 32.70 33.48 3.58
CA LEU A 195 31.87 32.42 4.16
C LEU A 195 31.26 32.83 5.51
N ASP A 196 32.03 33.52 6.36
CA ASP A 196 31.56 34.03 7.64
C ASP A 196 30.37 34.97 7.44
N GLU A 197 30.45 35.91 6.49
CA GLU A 197 29.36 36.84 6.15
C GLU A 197 28.12 36.11 5.57
N ALA A 198 28.34 35.14 4.69
CA ALA A 198 27.27 34.33 4.10
C ALA A 198 26.56 33.45 5.16
N ILE A 199 27.29 32.93 6.15
CA ILE A 199 26.69 32.18 7.26
C ILE A 199 25.93 33.12 8.19
N PHE A 200 26.57 34.21 8.62
CA PHE A 200 25.96 35.23 9.46
C PHE A 200 26.53 36.62 9.13
N PRO A 201 25.70 37.61 8.76
CA PRO A 201 24.24 37.65 8.92
C PRO A 201 23.43 37.08 7.74
N GLY A 202 24.05 36.44 6.74
CA GLY A 202 23.37 35.96 5.52
C GLY A 202 22.29 34.90 5.76
N ALA A 203 22.70 33.66 5.99
CA ALA A 203 21.81 32.50 6.04
C ALA A 203 21.22 32.21 7.43
N GLN A 204 21.89 32.64 8.50
CA GLN A 204 21.53 32.29 9.89
C GLN A 204 21.42 33.52 10.79
N GLY A 205 20.74 33.34 11.93
CA GLY A 205 20.67 34.32 13.03
C GLY A 205 21.64 33.98 14.17
N GLY A 206 21.12 33.87 15.39
CA GLY A 206 21.94 33.52 16.56
C GLY A 206 22.49 32.08 16.50
N PRO A 207 23.78 31.87 16.84
CA PRO A 207 24.36 30.52 16.88
C PRO A 207 23.78 29.64 17.99
N HIS A 208 24.11 28.34 17.98
CA HIS A 208 23.69 27.36 19.01
C HIS A 208 24.88 26.96 19.91
N PRO A 209 25.13 27.64 21.05
CA PRO A 209 26.33 27.44 21.88
C PRO A 209 26.48 26.01 22.44
N ASN A 210 25.37 25.33 22.70
CA ASN A 210 25.38 23.93 23.12
C ASN A 210 26.01 23.00 22.07
N LYS A 211 25.87 23.32 20.76
CA LYS A 211 26.54 22.59 19.69
C LYS A 211 28.05 22.81 19.72
N PHE A 212 28.50 24.05 19.93
CA PHE A 212 29.94 24.36 20.02
C PHE A 212 30.62 23.58 21.12
N ALA A 213 30.00 23.52 22.30
CA ALA A 213 30.50 22.73 23.42
C ALA A 213 30.66 21.25 23.04
N ALA A 214 29.63 20.65 22.42
CA ALA A 214 29.66 19.26 21.99
C ALA A 214 30.65 19.01 20.83
N MET A 215 30.78 19.93 19.86
CA MET A 215 31.76 19.87 18.78
C MET A 215 33.20 19.95 19.32
N ALA A 216 33.46 20.85 20.28
CA ALA A 216 34.76 20.95 20.92
C ALA A 216 35.16 19.63 21.59
N VAL A 217 34.21 18.92 22.20
CA VAL A 217 34.46 17.57 22.75
C VAL A 217 34.70 16.55 21.63
N ALA A 218 33.85 16.53 20.60
CA ALA A 218 33.98 15.61 19.47
C ALA A 218 35.35 15.74 18.78
N PHE A 219 35.80 16.96 18.45
CA PHE A 219 37.11 17.18 17.83
C PHE A 219 38.29 16.86 18.75
N LYS A 220 38.12 16.94 20.07
CA LYS A 220 39.15 16.46 21.01
C LYS A 220 39.27 14.94 20.95
N ILE A 221 38.13 14.23 20.89
CA ILE A 221 38.09 12.77 20.77
C ILE A 221 38.64 12.35 19.39
N ALA A 222 38.32 13.09 18.33
CA ALA A 222 38.78 12.78 16.98
C ALA A 222 40.31 12.77 16.81
N GLN A 223 41.04 13.39 17.74
CA GLN A 223 42.50 13.43 17.78
C GLN A 223 43.14 12.29 18.58
N THR A 224 42.37 11.34 19.12
CA THR A 224 42.91 10.22 19.91
C THR A 224 43.24 9.01 19.03
N GLU A 225 44.27 8.25 19.43
CA GLU A 225 44.65 7.00 18.76
C GLU A 225 43.49 5.99 18.70
N SER A 226 42.71 5.88 19.77
CA SER A 226 41.51 5.02 19.80
C SER A 226 40.45 5.42 18.78
N TYR A 227 40.30 6.71 18.48
CA TYR A 227 39.38 7.18 17.45
C TYR A 227 39.93 6.87 16.06
N GLN A 228 41.24 7.04 15.87
CA GLN A 228 41.91 6.66 14.63
C GLN A 228 41.70 5.17 14.33
N GLU A 229 42.01 4.29 15.28
CA GLU A 229 41.79 2.85 15.16
C GLU A 229 40.32 2.52 14.81
N LEU A 230 39.36 3.20 15.46
CA LEU A 230 37.94 3.04 15.18
C LEU A 230 37.59 3.34 13.72
N GLN A 231 38.09 4.45 13.15
CA GLN A 231 37.79 4.83 11.76
C GLN A 231 38.41 3.86 10.75
N HIS A 232 39.65 3.41 10.98
CA HIS A 232 40.28 2.37 10.16
C HIS A 232 39.52 1.04 10.24
N GLN A 233 39.01 0.69 11.43
CA GLN A 233 38.17 -0.49 11.62
C GLN A 233 36.83 -0.37 10.87
N MET A 234 36.21 0.82 10.79
CA MET A 234 34.97 1.02 10.01
C MET A 234 35.17 0.66 8.53
N VAL A 235 36.28 1.12 7.93
CA VAL A 235 36.63 0.80 6.53
C VAL A 235 36.91 -0.69 6.34
N LYS A 236 37.67 -1.29 7.26
CA LYS A 236 37.99 -2.71 7.21
C LYS A 236 36.72 -3.57 7.32
N ASN A 237 35.81 -3.19 8.21
CA ASN A 237 34.50 -3.83 8.34
C ASN A 237 33.68 -3.70 7.06
N ALA A 238 33.61 -2.51 6.44
CA ALA A 238 32.84 -2.30 5.22
C ALA A 238 33.39 -3.13 4.05
N LYS A 239 34.71 -3.24 3.93
CA LYS A 239 35.38 -4.12 2.94
C LYS A 239 35.04 -5.58 3.14
N VAL A 240 35.12 -6.09 4.37
CA VAL A 240 34.78 -7.50 4.65
C VAL A 240 33.31 -7.78 4.42
N LEU A 241 32.41 -6.87 4.82
CA LEU A 241 30.98 -6.99 4.54
C LEU A 241 30.71 -7.05 3.02
N ALA A 242 31.33 -6.15 2.24
CA ALA A 242 31.21 -6.14 0.79
C ALA A 242 31.79 -7.41 0.12
N GLU A 243 32.92 -7.92 0.61
CA GLU A 243 33.52 -9.16 0.11
C GLU A 243 32.65 -10.38 0.42
N GLU A 244 32.09 -10.47 1.62
CA GLU A 244 31.26 -11.60 2.03
C GLU A 244 29.92 -11.62 1.28
N LEU A 245 29.25 -10.47 1.14
CA LEU A 245 28.00 -10.38 0.35
C LEU A 245 28.23 -10.83 -1.10
N LYS A 246 29.36 -10.47 -1.71
CA LYS A 246 29.74 -10.95 -3.05
C LYS A 246 30.01 -12.45 -3.08
N GLN A 247 30.65 -13.02 -2.05
CA GLN A 247 30.86 -14.47 -1.95
C GLN A 247 29.54 -15.23 -1.80
N ARG A 248 28.54 -14.61 -1.17
CA ARG A 248 27.17 -15.10 -1.07
C ARG A 248 26.32 -14.85 -2.32
N GLY A 249 26.90 -14.34 -3.41
CA GLY A 249 26.21 -14.18 -4.70
C GLY A 249 25.50 -12.85 -4.92
N LEU A 250 25.63 -11.88 -4.01
CA LEU A 250 25.04 -10.55 -4.17
C LEU A 250 25.95 -9.61 -4.96
N THR A 251 25.36 -8.84 -5.87
CA THR A 251 26.08 -7.81 -6.65
C THR A 251 26.04 -6.46 -5.92
N LEU A 252 27.15 -5.71 -6.01
CA LEU A 252 27.24 -4.35 -5.49
C LEU A 252 27.20 -3.35 -6.63
N ALA A 253 26.42 -2.27 -6.48
CA ALA A 253 26.23 -1.25 -7.52
C ALA A 253 27.55 -0.64 -8.01
N TYR A 254 28.52 -0.47 -7.11
CA TYR A 254 29.84 0.08 -7.41
C TYR A 254 30.97 -0.96 -7.33
N GLY A 255 30.64 -2.26 -7.28
CA GLY A 255 31.59 -3.39 -7.25
C GLY A 255 32.39 -3.61 -5.95
N GLY A 256 32.45 -2.62 -5.06
CA GLY A 256 33.21 -2.70 -3.80
C GLY A 256 33.13 -1.41 -3.00
N THR A 257 34.07 -1.25 -2.05
CA THR A 257 34.17 -0.05 -1.21
C THR A 257 35.58 0.16 -0.67
N ASP A 258 35.98 1.42 -0.51
CA ASP A 258 37.08 1.85 0.36
C ASP A 258 36.65 2.88 1.41
N THR A 259 35.33 3.00 1.62
CA THR A 259 34.69 3.91 2.57
C THR A 259 34.03 3.13 3.72
N HIS A 260 33.11 3.75 4.47
CA HIS A 260 32.31 3.13 5.53
C HIS A 260 31.00 2.50 5.05
N LEU A 261 30.68 2.56 3.75
CA LEU A 261 29.41 2.10 3.19
C LEU A 261 29.59 1.25 1.93
N LEU A 262 28.53 0.54 1.55
CA LEU A 262 28.38 -0.15 0.27
C LEU A 262 26.90 -0.15 -0.16
N VAL A 263 26.63 -0.44 -1.43
CA VAL A 263 25.27 -0.51 -1.98
C VAL A 263 25.07 -1.82 -2.72
N ILE A 264 24.12 -2.64 -2.26
CA ILE A 264 23.68 -3.86 -2.95
C ILE A 264 22.79 -3.47 -4.13
N ASN A 265 23.01 -4.10 -5.28
CA ASN A 265 22.18 -3.96 -6.48
C ASN A 265 21.17 -5.12 -6.54
N LEU A 266 19.88 -4.83 -6.32
CA LEU A 266 18.83 -5.85 -6.34
C LEU A 266 18.38 -6.27 -7.75
N LYS A 267 18.70 -5.49 -8.82
CA LYS A 267 18.39 -5.88 -10.21
C LYS A 267 19.10 -7.17 -10.61
N GLU A 268 20.30 -7.36 -10.09
CA GLU A 268 21.14 -8.54 -10.35
C GLU A 268 20.85 -9.69 -9.38
N LEU A 269 19.90 -9.54 -8.44
CA LEU A 269 19.48 -10.65 -7.61
C LEU A 269 18.77 -11.68 -8.50
N GLU A 270 19.35 -12.87 -8.61
CA GLU A 270 18.75 -13.99 -9.31
C GLU A 270 17.60 -14.56 -8.47
N GLN A 271 16.38 -14.43 -8.99
CA GLN A 271 15.19 -15.05 -8.41
C GLN A 271 14.36 -15.63 -9.55
N ASP A 272 13.74 -16.78 -9.30
CA ASP A 272 12.76 -17.39 -10.21
C ASP A 272 11.41 -16.67 -10.08
N LEU A 273 11.39 -15.41 -10.48
CA LEU A 273 10.24 -14.51 -10.34
C LEU A 273 10.14 -13.60 -11.58
N ASP A 274 8.91 -13.20 -11.89
CA ASP A 274 8.60 -12.31 -13.02
C ASP A 274 9.16 -10.89 -12.84
N PHE A 275 9.59 -10.51 -11.62
CA PHE A 275 9.95 -9.14 -11.27
C PHE A 275 11.19 -9.03 -10.38
N LYS A 276 11.92 -7.93 -10.55
CA LYS A 276 13.09 -7.61 -9.72
C LYS A 276 12.67 -6.98 -8.39
N PRO A 277 13.36 -7.29 -7.28
CA PRO A 277 13.03 -6.69 -6.00
C PRO A 277 13.37 -5.21 -5.93
N MET A 278 12.47 -4.45 -5.31
CA MET A 278 12.64 -3.03 -5.03
C MET A 278 13.32 -2.81 -3.69
N GLY A 279 14.18 -1.78 -3.60
CA GLY A 279 14.89 -1.41 -2.38
C GLY A 279 13.95 -1.10 -1.21
N GLU A 280 12.78 -0.49 -1.49
CA GLU A 280 11.76 -0.22 -0.47
C GLU A 280 11.33 -1.49 0.26
N ILE A 281 10.85 -2.49 -0.50
CA ILE A 281 10.33 -3.74 0.06
C ILE A 281 11.43 -4.54 0.75
N ALA A 282 12.60 -4.63 0.12
CA ALA A 282 13.72 -5.37 0.71
C ALA A 282 14.21 -4.71 2.01
N SER A 283 14.22 -3.38 2.09
CA SER A 283 14.59 -2.66 3.32
C SER A 283 13.59 -2.88 4.45
N ARG A 284 12.28 -2.97 4.15
CA ARG A 284 11.24 -3.27 5.16
C ARG A 284 11.35 -4.69 5.69
N ILE A 285 11.57 -5.66 4.82
CA ILE A 285 11.75 -7.07 5.25
C ILE A 285 13.04 -7.22 6.08
N LEU A 286 14.11 -6.51 5.73
CA LEU A 286 15.31 -6.48 6.56
C LEU A 286 15.07 -5.78 7.91
N ASP A 287 14.27 -4.71 7.97
CA ASP A 287 13.87 -4.05 9.23
C ASP A 287 13.06 -5.02 10.12
N GLU A 288 12.14 -5.79 9.53
CA GLU A 288 11.44 -6.87 10.23
C GLU A 288 12.41 -7.94 10.76
N ALA A 289 13.50 -8.21 10.03
CA ALA A 289 14.59 -9.08 10.47
C ALA A 289 15.58 -8.39 11.45
N ARG A 290 15.30 -7.14 11.87
CA ARG A 290 16.10 -6.29 12.76
C ARG A 290 17.41 -5.77 12.17
N ILE A 291 17.46 -5.63 10.86
CA ILE A 291 18.56 -5.03 10.12
C ILE A 291 18.05 -3.76 9.45
N VAL A 292 18.29 -2.62 10.10
CA VAL A 292 17.90 -1.32 9.57
C VAL A 292 18.85 -0.91 8.44
N THR A 293 18.29 -0.78 7.23
CA THR A 293 18.95 -0.27 6.02
C THR A 293 18.03 0.73 5.33
N ASN A 294 18.40 1.25 4.17
CA ASN A 294 17.55 2.15 3.40
C ASN A 294 17.65 1.91 1.90
N LYS A 295 16.52 2.09 1.18
CA LYS A 295 16.51 2.13 -0.28
C LYS A 295 17.36 3.28 -0.81
N ASN A 296 18.06 3.06 -1.92
CA ASN A 296 18.74 4.10 -2.70
C ASN A 296 18.59 3.78 -4.18
N THR A 297 18.58 4.84 -4.99
CA THR A 297 18.81 4.71 -6.42
C THR A 297 20.22 4.20 -6.69
N ILE A 298 20.36 3.50 -7.81
CA ILE A 298 21.63 3.05 -8.38
C ILE A 298 21.67 3.42 -9.86
N PRO A 299 22.86 3.46 -10.51
CA PRO A 299 22.95 3.69 -11.94
C PRO A 299 21.99 2.81 -12.75
N GLY A 300 21.18 3.45 -13.61
CA GLY A 300 20.19 2.81 -14.46
C GLY A 300 18.79 2.62 -13.83
N ASP A 301 18.53 3.11 -12.61
CA ASP A 301 17.17 3.29 -12.11
C ASP A 301 16.46 4.43 -12.88
N GLU A 302 15.16 4.25 -13.16
CA GLU A 302 14.38 5.26 -13.92
C GLU A 302 13.86 6.38 -13.01
N SER A 303 13.63 6.10 -11.72
CA SER A 303 13.15 7.08 -10.73
C SER A 303 13.55 6.72 -9.30
N ALA A 304 13.42 7.69 -8.37
CA ALA A 304 13.66 7.47 -6.94
C ALA A 304 12.60 6.58 -6.28
N ALA A 305 11.34 6.67 -6.74
CA ALA A 305 10.28 5.75 -6.36
C ALA A 305 10.63 4.31 -6.77
N GLU A 306 11.28 4.15 -7.93
CA GLU A 306 11.67 2.86 -8.49
C GLU A 306 13.13 2.44 -8.18
N ALA A 307 13.58 2.72 -6.97
CA ALA A 307 14.94 2.44 -6.52
C ALA A 307 15.21 0.95 -6.27
N HIS A 308 16.33 0.43 -6.79
CA HIS A 308 16.75 -0.98 -6.65
C HIS A 308 17.99 -1.19 -5.76
N GLY A 309 18.49 -0.14 -5.12
CA GLY A 309 19.66 -0.22 -4.24
C GLY A 309 19.31 -0.39 -2.76
N LEU A 310 20.16 -1.12 -2.03
CA LEU A 310 20.16 -1.14 -0.55
C LEU A 310 21.51 -0.69 -0.02
N ARG A 311 21.52 0.41 0.73
CA ARG A 311 22.77 0.96 1.29
C ARG A 311 23.00 0.46 2.71
N LEU A 312 24.17 -0.12 2.92
CA LEU A 312 24.64 -0.58 4.23
C LEU A 312 25.83 0.25 4.67
N GLY A 313 25.91 0.55 5.97
CA GLY A 313 27.00 1.30 6.57
C GLY A 313 27.49 0.67 7.86
N THR A 314 28.80 0.69 8.08
CA THR A 314 29.45 0.12 9.27
C THR A 314 29.70 1.05 10.47
N PRO A 315 29.43 2.38 10.47
CA PRO A 315 29.80 3.24 11.60
C PRO A 315 29.22 2.83 12.96
N TRP A 316 27.92 2.57 13.05
CA TRP A 316 27.26 2.34 14.34
C TRP A 316 27.61 0.99 14.95
N ILE A 317 27.64 -0.06 14.14
CA ILE A 317 28.04 -1.41 14.58
C ILE A 317 29.50 -1.46 15.01
N THR A 318 30.39 -0.73 14.32
CA THR A 318 31.80 -0.63 14.70
C THR A 318 31.98 0.17 16.01
N GLN A 319 31.19 1.24 16.21
CA GLN A 319 31.18 1.99 17.48
C GLN A 319 30.76 1.14 18.68
N ARG A 320 29.92 0.10 18.46
CA ARG A 320 29.56 -0.88 19.50
C ARG A 320 30.67 -1.92 19.75
N GLY A 321 31.68 -1.98 18.90
CA GLY A 321 32.84 -2.88 19.03
C GLY A 321 32.89 -4.05 18.03
N MET A 322 31.92 -4.15 17.10
CA MET A 322 31.89 -5.24 16.12
C MET A 322 33.05 -5.13 15.12
N LYS A 323 33.56 -6.29 14.67
CA LYS A 323 34.70 -6.41 13.77
C LYS A 323 34.38 -7.34 12.60
N GLU A 324 35.41 -7.79 11.89
CA GLU A 324 35.28 -8.59 10.67
C GLU A 324 34.49 -9.90 10.87
N PRO A 325 34.65 -10.67 11.97
CA PRO A 325 33.86 -11.88 12.19
C PRO A 325 32.36 -11.59 12.25
N GLU A 326 31.97 -10.49 12.91
CA GLU A 326 30.57 -10.06 12.98
C GLU A 326 30.07 -9.57 11.61
N MET A 327 30.92 -8.91 10.80
CA MET A 327 30.52 -8.49 9.46
C MET A 327 30.17 -9.67 8.56
N ARG A 328 30.87 -10.80 8.70
CA ARG A 328 30.54 -12.02 7.96
C ARG A 328 29.18 -12.57 8.37
N LYS A 329 28.90 -12.63 9.69
CA LYS A 329 27.59 -13.04 10.20
C LYS A 329 26.46 -12.13 9.71
N ILE A 330 26.69 -10.80 9.71
CA ILE A 330 25.71 -9.83 9.19
C ILE A 330 25.49 -10.06 7.70
N ALA A 331 26.56 -10.27 6.92
CA ALA A 331 26.47 -10.59 5.50
C ALA A 331 25.66 -11.86 5.23
N ASP A 332 25.86 -12.90 6.04
CA ASP A 332 25.10 -14.15 5.96
C ASP A 332 23.61 -13.87 6.19
N ILE A 333 23.25 -13.18 7.28
CA ILE A 333 21.83 -12.89 7.60
C ILE A 333 21.18 -12.05 6.49
N VAL A 334 21.83 -10.98 6.03
CA VAL A 334 21.33 -10.14 4.94
C VAL A 334 21.14 -10.97 3.66
N SER A 335 22.11 -11.82 3.34
CA SER A 335 22.03 -12.66 2.15
C SER A 335 20.90 -13.67 2.24
N ASP A 336 20.74 -14.34 3.38
CA ASP A 336 19.69 -15.35 3.58
C ASP A 336 18.30 -14.72 3.44
N VAL A 337 18.08 -13.56 4.07
CA VAL A 337 16.83 -12.80 3.96
C VAL A 337 16.54 -12.37 2.52
N LEU A 338 17.53 -11.80 1.82
CA LEU A 338 17.34 -11.33 0.44
C LEU A 338 17.07 -12.48 -0.54
N HIS A 339 17.78 -13.60 -0.43
CA HIS A 339 17.55 -14.77 -1.29
C HIS A 339 16.23 -15.48 -0.96
N GLY A 340 15.81 -15.48 0.31
CA GLY A 340 14.55 -16.08 0.74
C GLY A 340 13.31 -15.24 0.43
N MET A 341 13.47 -13.94 0.22
CA MET A 341 12.38 -13.04 -0.15
C MET A 341 11.78 -13.40 -1.52
N LYS A 342 10.45 -13.32 -1.62
CA LYS A 342 9.66 -13.52 -2.85
C LYS A 342 8.93 -12.22 -3.20
N SER A 343 9.40 -11.53 -4.23
CA SER A 343 8.81 -10.27 -4.72
C SER A 343 7.70 -10.48 -5.75
N PHE A 344 6.70 -9.61 -5.75
CA PHE A 344 5.58 -9.61 -6.70
C PHE A 344 4.98 -8.21 -6.84
N HIS A 345 4.17 -7.99 -7.86
CA HIS A 345 3.43 -6.74 -8.07
C HIS A 345 1.93 -6.91 -7.86
N CYS A 346 1.31 -5.94 -7.21
CA CYS A 346 -0.13 -5.74 -7.21
C CYS A 346 -0.49 -4.63 -8.21
N ILE A 347 -1.71 -4.65 -8.73
CA ILE A 347 -2.23 -3.56 -9.56
C ILE A 347 -2.61 -2.40 -8.62
N GLY A 348 -1.83 -1.32 -8.64
CA GLY A 348 -2.19 -0.08 -7.97
C GLY A 348 -3.13 0.78 -8.82
N GLN A 349 -3.55 1.92 -8.29
CA GLN A 349 -4.42 2.87 -9.00
C GLN A 349 -3.69 3.60 -10.13
N THR A 350 -2.44 4.02 -9.87
CA THR A 350 -1.63 4.81 -10.80
C THR A 350 -0.49 3.99 -11.41
N CYS A 351 0.12 3.09 -10.61
CA CYS A 351 1.22 2.25 -11.04
C CYS A 351 1.17 0.86 -10.38
N PRO A 352 1.91 -0.13 -10.91
CA PRO A 352 2.14 -1.38 -10.22
C PRO A 352 2.78 -1.15 -8.84
N LEU A 353 2.27 -1.83 -7.82
CA LEU A 353 2.78 -1.74 -6.45
C LEU A 353 3.66 -2.94 -6.15
N SER A 354 4.97 -2.71 -5.99
CA SER A 354 5.90 -3.77 -5.56
C SER A 354 5.59 -4.23 -4.13
N ARG A 355 5.65 -5.53 -3.91
CA ARG A 355 5.45 -6.21 -2.63
C ARG A 355 6.44 -7.37 -2.51
N GLY A 356 6.57 -7.91 -1.30
CA GLY A 356 7.43 -9.05 -1.05
C GLY A 356 7.00 -9.81 0.20
N LYS A 357 7.28 -11.11 0.20
CA LYS A 357 7.09 -11.99 1.34
C LYS A 357 8.34 -12.81 1.63
N ILE A 358 8.43 -13.38 2.81
CA ILE A 358 9.52 -14.26 3.26
C ILE A 358 8.95 -15.37 4.12
N ASP A 359 9.64 -16.49 4.17
CA ASP A 359 9.32 -17.60 5.05
C ASP A 359 9.42 -17.20 6.54
N LEU A 360 8.50 -17.70 7.39
CA LEU A 360 8.50 -17.34 8.81
C LEU A 360 9.72 -17.89 9.54
N ASP A 361 10.13 -19.13 9.27
CA ASP A 361 11.26 -19.75 9.96
C ASP A 361 12.54 -19.00 9.62
N LEU A 362 12.70 -18.64 8.34
CA LEU A 362 13.81 -17.81 7.91
C LEU A 362 13.83 -16.43 8.59
N MET A 363 12.65 -15.79 8.73
CA MET A 363 12.52 -14.52 9.45
C MET A 363 12.88 -14.66 10.93
N LEU A 364 12.39 -15.70 11.60
CA LEU A 364 12.66 -15.96 13.01
C LEU A 364 14.13 -16.31 13.24
N GLU A 365 14.74 -17.13 12.38
CA GLU A 365 16.16 -17.46 12.42
C GLU A 365 17.02 -16.20 12.25
N ALA A 366 16.67 -15.32 11.30
CA ALA A 366 17.36 -14.04 11.12
C ALA A 366 17.25 -13.16 12.38
N ARG A 367 16.06 -13.04 12.96
CA ARG A 367 15.82 -12.28 14.20
C ARG A 367 16.63 -12.83 15.37
N GLU A 368 16.69 -14.16 15.53
CA GLU A 368 17.46 -14.83 16.57
C GLU A 368 18.97 -14.62 16.38
N ARG A 369 19.48 -14.81 15.15
CA ARG A 369 20.89 -14.56 14.82
C ARG A 369 21.30 -13.11 15.07
N VAL A 370 20.41 -12.15 14.79
CA VAL A 370 20.63 -10.75 15.16
C VAL A 370 20.62 -10.59 16.68
N ALA A 371 19.64 -11.15 17.41
CA ALA A 371 19.61 -11.07 18.87
C ALA A 371 20.89 -11.63 19.52
N ASN A 372 21.31 -12.82 19.11
CA ASN A 372 22.54 -13.48 19.55
C ASN A 372 23.79 -12.65 19.23
N LEU A 373 23.81 -11.95 18.11
CA LEU A 373 24.89 -11.01 17.79
C LEU A 373 24.91 -9.86 18.80
N LEU A 374 23.75 -9.31 19.16
CA LEU A 374 23.63 -8.12 20.01
C LEU A 374 23.99 -8.38 21.49
N GLU A 375 23.88 -9.61 21.99
CA GLU A 375 24.27 -9.97 23.36
C GLU A 375 25.73 -9.61 23.67
N GLY A 376 26.62 -9.78 22.69
CA GLY A 376 28.04 -9.44 22.82
C GLY A 376 28.35 -7.94 22.75
N PHE A 377 27.37 -7.10 22.38
CA PHE A 377 27.59 -5.69 22.07
C PHE A 377 26.48 -4.79 22.62
N PRO A 378 26.19 -4.75 23.93
CA PRO A 378 25.07 -4.00 24.49
C PRO A 378 25.11 -2.48 24.18
N PRO A 379 23.96 -1.79 24.14
CA PRO A 379 23.91 -0.35 23.88
C PRO A 379 24.55 0.46 25.02
N TYR A 380 25.12 1.64 24.71
CA TYR A 380 25.70 2.55 25.69
C TYR A 380 25.16 3.99 25.56
N PRO A 381 24.70 4.65 26.65
CA PRO A 381 24.45 4.05 27.97
C PRO A 381 23.39 2.96 27.88
N ASN A 382 23.36 2.02 28.84
CA ASN A 382 22.28 1.05 28.94
C ASN A 382 20.95 1.82 28.95
N ARG A 383 20.11 1.58 27.96
CA ARG A 383 18.74 2.10 27.91
C ARG A 383 17.79 0.94 28.11
N GLU A 384 16.76 1.16 28.93
CA GLU A 384 15.62 0.25 29.06
C GLU A 384 14.66 0.35 27.85
N GLU A 385 14.96 1.20 26.88
CA GLU A 385 14.19 1.37 25.65
C GLU A 385 14.23 0.07 24.82
N LYS A 386 13.13 -0.68 24.83
CA LYS A 386 12.85 -1.72 23.85
C LYS A 386 12.58 -1.02 22.51
N TYR A 387 13.24 -1.46 21.43
CA TYR A 387 12.78 -1.13 20.06
C TYR A 387 11.28 -1.44 20.00
N PRO A 388 10.43 -0.58 19.42
CA PRO A 388 8.99 -0.79 19.44
C PRO A 388 8.67 -2.25 19.06
N GLU A 389 7.97 -2.93 19.98
CA GLU A 389 7.39 -4.27 19.81
C GLU A 389 8.36 -5.46 19.62
N TYR A 390 9.59 -5.41 20.19
CA TYR A 390 10.34 -6.67 20.37
C TYR A 390 9.76 -7.51 21.53
N HIS A 391 9.20 -8.66 21.16
CA HIS A 391 8.89 -9.73 22.10
C HIS A 391 9.94 -10.85 21.94
N PRO A 392 10.91 -10.98 22.88
CA PRO A 392 11.79 -12.14 22.89
C PRO A 392 10.96 -13.42 22.96
N VAL A 393 11.41 -14.45 22.25
CA VAL A 393 10.81 -15.79 22.32
C VAL A 393 10.98 -16.38 23.74
N GLU A 394 11.96 -15.87 24.49
CA GLU A 394 12.34 -16.38 25.80
C GLU A 394 11.85 -15.48 26.95
N GLY A 395 11.04 -16.07 27.82
CA GLY A 395 10.69 -15.61 29.16
C GLY A 395 10.08 -16.80 29.91
N ALA A 396 10.41 -16.99 31.19
CA ALA A 396 9.77 -18.01 32.00
C ALA A 396 8.26 -17.70 32.04
N GLU A 397 7.42 -18.70 31.75
CA GLU A 397 5.99 -18.52 31.91
C GLU A 397 5.67 -18.34 33.39
N ILE A 398 4.63 -17.57 33.72
CA ILE A 398 4.23 -17.40 35.11
C ILE A 398 3.91 -18.74 35.77
N GLY A 399 3.34 -19.70 35.01
CA GLY A 399 3.12 -21.06 35.48
C GLY A 399 4.41 -21.75 35.94
N GLU A 400 5.53 -21.49 35.26
CA GLU A 400 6.86 -22.01 35.57
C GLU A 400 7.42 -21.43 36.87
N GLU A 401 7.22 -20.13 37.07
CA GLU A 401 7.62 -19.45 38.30
C GLU A 401 6.77 -19.89 39.51
N LEU A 402 5.46 -20.06 39.31
CA LEU A 402 4.54 -20.55 40.33
C LEU A 402 4.82 -22.02 40.71
N GLU A 403 5.13 -22.87 39.73
CA GLU A 403 5.52 -24.26 39.97
C GLU A 403 6.84 -24.34 40.74
N ALA A 404 7.84 -23.56 40.33
CA ALA A 404 9.11 -23.47 41.05
C ALA A 404 8.94 -22.95 42.49
N ALA A 405 7.92 -22.12 42.73
CA ALA A 405 7.54 -21.64 44.05
C ALA A 405 6.69 -22.64 44.86
N GLY A 406 6.28 -23.78 44.27
CA GLY A 406 5.44 -24.80 44.90
C GLY A 406 3.99 -24.35 45.10
N VAL A 407 3.52 -23.40 44.29
CA VAL A 407 2.22 -22.73 44.41
C VAL A 407 1.13 -23.46 43.61
N VAL A 408 1.50 -24.27 42.62
CA VAL A 408 0.60 -25.04 41.76
C VAL A 408 1.05 -26.49 41.68
N ASP A 409 0.11 -27.41 41.46
CA ASP A 409 0.44 -28.81 41.20
C ASP A 409 1.14 -28.92 39.84
N PRO A 410 2.40 -29.40 39.77
CA PRO A 410 3.11 -29.64 38.52
C PRO A 410 2.38 -30.61 37.57
N ALA A 411 1.43 -31.39 38.08
CA ALA A 411 0.63 -32.32 37.28
C ALA A 411 -0.48 -31.65 36.46
N TRP A 412 -0.83 -30.38 36.75
CA TRP A 412 -1.86 -29.68 35.97
C TRP A 412 -1.33 -29.29 34.59
N PRO A 413 -2.00 -29.67 33.50
CA PRO A 413 -1.57 -29.30 32.15
C PRO A 413 -1.66 -27.78 31.96
N ARG A 414 -0.69 -27.21 31.25
CA ARG A 414 -0.65 -25.79 30.89
C ARG A 414 -1.28 -25.55 29.52
N ALA A 415 -1.69 -24.31 29.29
CA ALA A 415 -2.10 -23.82 27.97
C ALA A 415 -1.59 -22.39 27.75
N GLY A 416 -1.43 -22.00 26.50
CA GLY A 416 -1.20 -20.60 26.13
C GLY A 416 -2.52 -19.86 25.95
N LEU A 417 -2.55 -18.57 26.28
CA LEU A 417 -3.70 -17.69 26.06
C LEU A 417 -3.25 -16.42 25.36
N ILE A 418 -3.78 -16.22 24.15
CA ILE A 418 -3.46 -15.09 23.28
C ILE A 418 -4.69 -14.22 23.13
N GLU A 419 -4.55 -12.91 23.26
CA GLU A 419 -5.60 -11.95 22.89
C GLU A 419 -5.27 -11.35 21.52
N VAL A 420 -6.21 -11.46 20.58
CA VAL A 420 -6.15 -10.86 19.25
C VAL A 420 -7.19 -9.75 19.17
N LYS A 421 -6.73 -8.51 18.94
CA LYS A 421 -7.62 -7.36 18.77
C LYS A 421 -7.08 -6.35 17.78
N GLY A 422 -7.84 -5.30 17.50
CA GLY A 422 -7.41 -4.24 16.59
C GLY A 422 -8.52 -3.87 15.62
N HIS A 423 -8.13 -3.52 14.40
CA HIS A 423 -9.08 -3.02 13.41
C HIS A 423 -9.94 -4.13 12.79
N ARG A 424 -9.38 -5.33 12.58
CA ARG A 424 -10.06 -6.44 11.87
C ARG A 424 -9.83 -7.84 12.47
N PRO A 425 -9.94 -8.03 13.79
CA PRO A 425 -9.62 -9.32 14.41
C PRO A 425 -10.53 -10.46 13.95
N THR A 426 -11.82 -10.20 13.71
CA THR A 426 -12.76 -11.20 13.18
C THR A 426 -12.34 -11.72 11.81
N ALA A 427 -12.08 -10.85 10.84
CA ALA A 427 -11.69 -11.25 9.49
C ALA A 427 -10.31 -11.92 9.46
N PHE A 428 -9.40 -11.46 10.32
CA PHE A 428 -8.08 -12.04 10.49
C PHE A 428 -8.18 -13.50 10.95
N LEU A 429 -8.92 -13.77 12.02
CA LEU A 429 -9.10 -15.12 12.55
C LEU A 429 -9.92 -16.00 11.60
N GLU A 430 -11.00 -15.45 11.00
CA GLU A 430 -11.78 -16.15 9.96
C GLU A 430 -10.86 -16.68 8.85
N GLN A 431 -9.90 -15.91 8.37
CA GLN A 431 -9.04 -16.38 7.29
C GLN A 431 -7.89 -17.30 7.76
N LEU A 432 -7.68 -17.46 9.06
CA LEU A 432 -6.59 -18.26 9.62
C LEU A 432 -7.04 -19.58 10.27
N THR A 433 -8.26 -19.61 10.80
CA THR A 433 -8.84 -20.79 11.42
C THR A 433 -9.54 -21.65 10.38
N SER A 434 -9.55 -22.97 10.57
CA SER A 434 -10.27 -23.93 9.73
C SER A 434 -11.79 -23.94 9.93
N ARG A 435 -12.32 -23.18 10.90
CA ARG A 435 -13.75 -23.08 11.24
C ARG A 435 -14.24 -21.65 11.15
N ASP A 436 -15.52 -21.50 10.80
CA ASP A 436 -16.22 -20.21 10.72
C ASP A 436 -16.35 -19.58 12.10
N VAL A 437 -15.77 -18.38 12.28
CA VAL A 437 -15.83 -17.60 13.52
C VAL A 437 -16.70 -16.34 13.38
N LEU A 438 -17.37 -16.15 12.24
CA LEU A 438 -18.27 -15.01 12.00
C LEU A 438 -19.57 -15.13 12.81
N ASP A 439 -20.03 -16.33 13.12
CA ASP A 439 -21.19 -16.63 13.98
C ASP A 439 -20.90 -16.70 15.46
N LEU A 440 -19.66 -16.44 15.87
CA LEU A 440 -19.31 -16.54 17.26
C LEU A 440 -20.02 -15.44 18.06
N GLU A 441 -20.97 -15.87 18.90
CA GLU A 441 -21.66 -15.00 19.84
C GLU A 441 -20.73 -14.62 21.00
N ASN A 442 -21.01 -13.49 21.65
CA ASN A 442 -20.27 -13.11 22.85
C ASN A 442 -20.44 -14.17 23.96
N GLY A 443 -19.35 -14.47 24.66
CA GLY A 443 -19.28 -15.54 25.66
C GLY A 443 -19.19 -16.95 25.06
N LYS A 444 -19.01 -17.10 23.74
CA LYS A 444 -18.90 -18.40 23.07
C LYS A 444 -17.53 -18.62 22.44
N GLY A 445 -17.15 -19.88 22.29
CA GLY A 445 -15.93 -20.30 21.61
C GLY A 445 -16.15 -21.48 20.67
N LYS A 446 -15.20 -21.64 19.76
CA LYS A 446 -15.15 -22.67 18.73
C LYS A 446 -13.78 -23.34 18.74
N SER A 447 -13.79 -24.68 18.71
CA SER A 447 -12.59 -25.47 18.49
C SER A 447 -12.25 -25.45 17.00
N ALA A 448 -11.03 -25.03 16.66
CA ALA A 448 -10.54 -24.91 15.29
C ALA A 448 -9.06 -25.34 15.19
N VAL A 449 -8.52 -25.30 13.98
CA VAL A 449 -7.12 -25.61 13.71
C VAL A 449 -6.51 -24.48 12.89
N LEU A 450 -5.26 -24.16 13.21
CA LEU A 450 -4.40 -23.29 12.43
C LEU A 450 -3.53 -24.17 11.54
N LEU A 451 -3.49 -23.89 10.25
CA LEU A 451 -2.58 -24.55 9.31
C LEU A 451 -1.43 -23.61 8.94
N ASP A 452 -0.28 -24.20 8.63
CA ASP A 452 0.87 -23.48 8.08
C ASP A 452 0.76 -23.31 6.55
N GLU A 453 1.82 -22.80 5.92
CA GLU A 453 1.84 -22.57 4.48
C GLU A 453 1.94 -23.82 3.61
N ASN A 454 2.04 -25.01 4.21
CA ASN A 454 2.04 -26.32 3.55
C ASN A 454 0.72 -27.08 3.77
N GLY A 455 -0.19 -26.54 4.59
CA GLY A 455 -1.42 -27.23 4.98
C GLY A 455 -1.23 -28.22 6.13
N ASP A 456 -0.08 -28.18 6.81
CA ASP A 456 0.19 -28.98 8.00
C ASP A 456 -0.33 -28.25 9.25
N VAL A 457 -0.69 -29.01 10.29
CA VAL A 457 -1.23 -28.45 11.52
C VAL A 457 -0.16 -27.68 12.28
N LEU A 458 -0.38 -26.36 12.44
CA LEU A 458 0.42 -25.48 13.28
C LEU A 458 0.06 -25.66 14.76
N ASP A 459 -1.24 -25.69 15.05
CA ASP A 459 -1.82 -26.00 16.36
C ASP A 459 -3.33 -26.20 16.26
N ARG A 460 -3.90 -27.01 17.16
CA ARG A 460 -5.33 -26.92 17.50
C ARG A 460 -5.52 -25.73 18.44
N VAL A 461 -6.59 -24.97 18.22
CA VAL A 461 -6.90 -23.80 19.05
C VAL A 461 -8.36 -23.74 19.44
N GLU A 462 -8.65 -23.08 20.55
CA GLU A 462 -10.00 -22.67 20.91
C GLU A 462 -10.10 -21.16 20.71
N VAL A 463 -10.93 -20.73 19.77
CA VAL A 463 -11.17 -19.31 19.48
C VAL A 463 -12.45 -18.88 20.16
N ILE A 464 -12.33 -17.90 21.05
CA ILE A 464 -13.39 -17.46 21.94
C ILE A 464 -13.63 -15.98 21.70
N LYS A 465 -14.90 -15.58 21.71
CA LYS A 465 -15.33 -14.18 21.71
C LYS A 465 -15.93 -13.87 23.06
N GLU A 466 -15.26 -13.01 23.79
CA GLU A 466 -15.47 -12.71 25.20
C GLU A 466 -16.65 -11.75 25.40
N GLU A 467 -17.24 -11.76 26.60
CA GLU A 467 -18.37 -10.89 26.92
C GLU A 467 -17.90 -9.44 27.12
N LYS A 468 -18.02 -8.64 26.05
CA LYS A 468 -17.87 -7.16 25.99
C LYS A 468 -16.50 -6.55 26.34
N GLU A 469 -15.87 -5.97 25.32
CA GLU A 469 -15.07 -4.74 25.40
C GLU A 469 -15.70 -3.67 24.47
N ASP A 470 -15.30 -2.39 24.60
CA ASP A 470 -15.67 -1.31 23.65
C ASP A 470 -15.16 -1.58 22.22
N GLN A 471 -14.30 -2.58 22.05
CA GLN A 471 -13.68 -3.01 20.80
C GLN A 471 -13.79 -4.53 20.67
N VAL A 472 -14.02 -5.03 19.44
CA VAL A 472 -14.00 -6.48 19.19
C VAL A 472 -12.60 -7.05 19.46
N SER A 473 -12.56 -8.11 20.24
CA SER A 473 -11.37 -8.91 20.54
C SER A 473 -11.74 -10.39 20.54
N TYR A 474 -10.71 -11.24 20.48
CA TYR A 474 -10.84 -12.68 20.63
C TYR A 474 -9.75 -13.21 21.53
N LEU A 475 -10.10 -14.19 22.37
CA LEU A 475 -9.15 -15.06 23.05
C LEU A 475 -8.86 -16.30 22.20
N VAL A 476 -7.59 -16.67 22.10
CA VAL A 476 -7.14 -17.90 21.42
C VAL A 476 -6.36 -18.73 22.42
N ILE A 477 -6.93 -19.87 22.80
CA ILE A 477 -6.25 -20.88 23.62
C ILE A 477 -5.46 -21.79 22.69
N THR A 478 -4.19 -22.03 23.02
CA THR A 478 -3.20 -22.75 22.22
C THR A 478 -2.42 -23.72 23.12
N SER A 479 -1.79 -24.74 22.55
CA SER A 479 -0.87 -25.59 23.31
C SER A 479 0.33 -24.79 23.84
N PRO A 480 0.82 -25.09 25.05
CA PRO A 480 1.92 -24.32 25.65
C PRO A 480 3.20 -24.41 24.82
N GLU A 481 3.47 -25.56 24.19
CA GLU A 481 4.64 -25.77 23.32
C GLU A 481 4.56 -24.97 22.01
N ARG A 482 3.35 -24.60 21.55
CA ARG A 482 3.14 -23.90 20.26
C ARG A 482 2.80 -22.42 20.42
N LYS A 483 2.44 -21.95 21.61
CA LYS A 483 2.08 -20.56 21.89
C LYS A 483 2.99 -19.53 21.20
N ASN A 484 4.30 -19.63 21.37
CA ASN A 484 5.26 -18.69 20.77
C ASN A 484 5.29 -18.75 19.24
N ARG A 485 5.07 -19.94 18.67
CA ARG A 485 4.94 -20.14 17.22
C ARG A 485 3.66 -19.49 16.70
N VAL A 486 2.52 -19.71 17.36
CA VAL A 486 1.23 -19.09 17.00
C VAL A 486 1.29 -17.57 17.10
N ILE A 487 1.89 -17.03 18.16
CA ILE A 487 2.09 -15.57 18.30
C ILE A 487 2.93 -15.02 17.15
N SER A 488 4.04 -15.70 16.82
CA SER A 488 4.94 -15.28 15.73
C SER A 488 4.26 -15.34 14.36
N TRP A 489 3.43 -16.38 14.14
CA TRP A 489 2.60 -16.54 12.96
C TRP A 489 1.58 -15.40 12.84
N PHE A 490 0.81 -15.13 13.90
CA PHE A 490 -0.19 -14.07 13.88
C PHE A 490 0.43 -12.69 13.66
N ARG A 491 1.54 -12.38 14.35
CA ARG A 491 2.25 -11.10 14.14
C ARG A 491 2.79 -10.99 12.72
N GLY A 492 3.51 -12.01 12.25
CA GLY A 492 4.09 -12.00 10.91
C GLY A 492 3.05 -11.88 9.77
N ILE A 493 1.87 -12.50 9.94
CA ILE A 493 0.76 -12.33 8.99
C ILE A 493 0.14 -10.94 9.10
N SER A 494 0.00 -10.39 10.31
CA SER A 494 -0.49 -9.02 10.55
C SER A 494 0.42 -7.97 9.90
N ASP A 495 1.75 -8.14 10.02
CA ASP A 495 2.77 -7.28 9.42
C ASP A 495 2.73 -7.35 7.87
N GLY A 496 2.29 -8.50 7.34
CA GLY A 496 2.00 -8.70 5.92
C GLY A 496 3.19 -9.13 5.06
N TYR A 497 4.32 -9.50 5.68
CA TYR A 497 5.53 -9.94 4.98
C TYR A 497 5.78 -11.44 5.04
N ILE A 498 4.99 -12.21 5.80
CA ILE A 498 5.20 -13.66 5.88
C ILE A 498 4.48 -14.40 4.75
N THR A 499 5.13 -15.44 4.24
CA THR A 499 4.56 -16.40 3.30
C THR A 499 3.63 -17.35 4.04
N PHE A 500 2.36 -17.35 3.65
CA PHE A 500 1.33 -18.29 4.14
C PHE A 500 0.64 -19.05 2.99
N ASP A 501 1.00 -18.74 1.73
CA ASP A 501 0.52 -19.42 0.53
C ASP A 501 1.66 -19.37 -0.50
N LYS A 502 2.32 -20.51 -0.71
CA LYS A 502 3.47 -20.65 -1.62
C LYS A 502 3.06 -20.63 -3.10
N ARG A 503 1.76 -20.78 -3.40
CA ARG A 503 1.20 -20.83 -4.76
C ARG A 503 0.70 -19.47 -5.21
N ASP A 504 0.34 -18.61 -4.26
CA ASP A 504 -0.11 -17.25 -4.52
C ASP A 504 0.42 -16.23 -3.51
N TYR A 505 1.65 -15.77 -3.73
CA TYR A 505 2.28 -14.73 -2.92
C TYR A 505 1.46 -13.43 -2.84
N MET A 506 0.57 -13.16 -3.81
CA MET A 506 -0.25 -11.94 -3.81
C MET A 506 -1.29 -11.93 -2.69
N ARG A 507 -1.79 -13.11 -2.26
CA ARG A 507 -2.84 -13.18 -1.24
C ARG A 507 -2.41 -12.46 0.04
N LYS A 508 -3.34 -11.80 0.70
CA LYS A 508 -3.12 -11.09 1.96
C LYS A 508 -4.28 -11.39 2.90
N VAL A 509 -3.97 -11.97 4.05
CA VAL A 509 -4.92 -12.09 5.17
C VAL A 509 -5.26 -10.69 5.68
N GLU A 510 -6.51 -10.46 6.03
CA GLU A 510 -6.98 -9.17 6.48
C GLU A 510 -6.42 -8.77 7.85
N GLY A 511 -5.86 -7.56 7.94
CA GLY A 511 -5.32 -6.97 9.16
C GLY A 511 -5.24 -5.44 9.04
N PRO A 512 -4.46 -4.75 9.89
CA PRO A 512 -3.61 -5.31 10.95
C PRO A 512 -4.39 -5.63 12.24
N VAL A 513 -3.85 -6.58 12.99
CA VAL A 513 -4.23 -6.91 14.37
C VAL A 513 -3.04 -6.76 15.31
N LYS A 514 -3.32 -6.63 16.59
CA LYS A 514 -2.37 -6.70 17.68
C LYS A 514 -2.55 -8.02 18.41
N VAL A 515 -1.43 -8.64 18.75
CA VAL A 515 -1.37 -9.98 19.35
C VAL A 515 -0.67 -9.86 20.69
N TYR A 516 -1.38 -10.22 21.76
CA TYR A 516 -0.90 -10.13 23.14
C TYR A 516 -0.80 -11.53 23.76
N ASP A 517 0.31 -11.81 24.42
CA ASP A 517 0.45 -12.99 25.29
C ASP A 517 -0.08 -12.62 26.68
N LEU A 518 -1.21 -13.20 27.07
CA LEU A 518 -1.80 -12.94 28.39
C LEU A 518 -1.16 -13.77 29.51
N GLY A 519 -0.34 -14.76 29.17
CA GLY A 519 0.39 -15.61 30.11
C GLY A 519 1.77 -15.07 30.51
N ASN A 520 2.13 -13.84 30.11
CA ASN A 520 3.49 -13.29 30.30
C ASN A 520 3.49 -11.92 31.01
N LEU A 521 4.42 -11.77 31.97
CA LEU A 521 4.52 -10.70 32.97
C LEU A 521 4.54 -9.27 32.44
N GLU A 522 4.96 -9.06 31.19
CA GLU A 522 5.30 -7.74 30.66
C GLU A 522 4.16 -7.02 29.92
N VAL A 523 3.03 -7.68 29.69
CA VAL A 523 1.97 -7.17 28.81
C VAL A 523 0.74 -6.76 29.65
N LYS A 524 0.48 -5.44 29.75
CA LYS A 524 -0.70 -4.78 30.37
C LYS A 524 -0.88 -4.83 31.90
N GLY A 525 -0.08 -5.56 32.68
CA GLY A 525 -0.17 -5.51 34.15
C GLY A 525 -1.31 -6.32 34.77
N GLU A 526 -2.00 -7.14 33.97
CA GLU A 526 -2.88 -8.21 34.44
C GLU A 526 -2.39 -9.54 33.87
N ASN A 527 -1.53 -10.18 34.65
CA ASN A 527 -0.89 -11.44 34.32
C ASN A 527 -1.83 -12.59 34.66
N LEU A 528 -1.98 -13.58 33.77
CA LEU A 528 -2.87 -14.73 33.97
C LEU A 528 -2.08 -16.04 33.99
N ALA A 529 -2.43 -16.93 34.90
CA ALA A 529 -1.99 -18.31 34.90
C ALA A 529 -3.08 -19.17 34.25
N VAL A 530 -2.72 -19.92 33.21
CA VAL A 530 -3.65 -20.59 32.29
C VAL A 530 -3.39 -22.09 32.30
N HIS A 531 -4.44 -22.88 32.51
CA HIS A 531 -4.38 -24.32 32.64
C HIS A 531 -5.45 -25.02 31.80
N GLY A 532 -5.18 -26.26 31.42
CA GLY A 532 -6.07 -27.12 30.66
C GLY A 532 -5.39 -27.84 29.49
N PRO A 533 -6.07 -28.81 28.86
CA PRO A 533 -7.39 -29.29 29.24
C PRO A 533 -7.33 -30.16 30.50
N VAL A 534 -8.25 -29.92 31.44
CA VAL A 534 -8.53 -30.82 32.57
C VAL A 534 -9.88 -31.50 32.34
N ASP A 535 -10.08 -32.67 32.93
CA ASP A 535 -11.34 -33.40 32.89
C ASP A 535 -12.44 -32.56 33.57
N ALA A 536 -13.43 -32.15 32.79
CA ALA A 536 -14.49 -31.25 33.21
C ALA A 536 -15.29 -31.80 34.39
N GLU A 537 -15.56 -33.11 34.44
CA GLU A 537 -16.29 -33.73 35.54
C GLU A 537 -15.49 -33.65 36.85
N SER A 538 -14.18 -33.96 36.81
CA SER A 538 -13.29 -33.80 37.97
C SER A 538 -13.23 -32.36 38.47
N PHE A 539 -13.25 -31.39 37.54
CA PHE A 539 -13.29 -29.97 37.87
C PHE A 539 -14.58 -29.61 38.63
N PHE A 540 -15.75 -29.98 38.14
CA PHE A 540 -17.01 -29.67 38.83
C PHE A 540 -17.20 -30.47 40.13
N GLU A 541 -16.75 -31.74 40.19
CA GLU A 541 -16.79 -32.54 41.42
C GLU A 541 -15.93 -31.94 42.55
N SER A 542 -14.82 -31.28 42.19
CA SER A 542 -13.93 -30.62 43.14
C SER A 542 -14.46 -29.27 43.66
N LEU A 543 -15.62 -28.79 43.16
CA LEU A 543 -16.14 -27.45 43.38
C LEU A 543 -17.59 -27.45 43.92
N ASP A 544 -17.77 -27.01 45.18
CA ASP A 544 -19.09 -26.84 45.76
C ASP A 544 -19.80 -25.58 45.22
N GLY A 545 -20.94 -25.75 44.53
CA GLY A 545 -21.86 -24.65 44.18
C GLY A 545 -21.56 -23.89 42.89
N VAL A 546 -20.72 -24.43 42.01
CA VAL A 546 -20.46 -23.89 40.67
C VAL A 546 -21.45 -24.51 39.67
N GLU A 547 -22.12 -23.68 38.85
CA GLU A 547 -22.96 -24.17 37.76
C GLU A 547 -22.09 -24.72 36.62
N GLU A 548 -22.51 -25.85 36.04
CA GLU A 548 -21.80 -26.51 34.94
C GLU A 548 -21.63 -25.57 33.74
N ILE A 549 -20.41 -25.47 33.23
CA ILE A 549 -20.12 -24.69 32.02
C ILE A 549 -20.63 -25.50 30.81
N SER A 550 -21.48 -24.88 30.00
CA SER A 550 -21.94 -25.50 28.75
C SER A 550 -20.79 -25.63 27.75
N SER A 551 -20.80 -26.68 26.94
CA SER A 551 -19.82 -26.83 25.84
C SER A 551 -19.83 -25.61 24.91
N GLY A 552 -18.64 -25.14 24.54
CA GLY A 552 -18.41 -23.93 23.76
C GLY A 552 -18.72 -22.62 24.50
N ALA A 553 -18.91 -22.63 25.82
CA ALA A 553 -19.20 -21.43 26.60
C ALA A 553 -18.01 -20.98 27.45
N LEU A 554 -17.83 -19.66 27.52
CA LEU A 554 -16.94 -18.96 28.43
C LEU A 554 -17.74 -18.49 29.65
N THR A 555 -17.35 -18.89 30.85
CA THR A 555 -18.04 -18.50 32.09
C THR A 555 -17.04 -18.09 33.16
N SER A 556 -17.26 -16.92 33.75
CA SER A 556 -16.57 -16.51 34.99
C SER A 556 -17.27 -17.14 36.18
N VAL A 557 -16.54 -17.97 36.94
CA VAL A 557 -17.04 -18.63 38.15
C VAL A 557 -16.24 -18.19 39.36
N ARG A 558 -16.90 -18.14 40.52
CA ARG A 558 -16.26 -17.78 41.78
C ARG A 558 -16.16 -19.02 42.66
N VAL A 559 -14.94 -19.43 42.95
CA VAL A 559 -14.62 -20.62 43.75
C VAL A 559 -13.89 -20.18 45.00
N ASN A 560 -14.45 -20.48 46.18
CA ASN A 560 -13.82 -20.22 47.49
C ASN A 560 -13.26 -18.78 47.65
N GLY A 561 -13.94 -17.81 47.02
CA GLY A 561 -13.56 -16.39 47.08
C GLY A 561 -12.64 -15.92 45.94
N VAL A 562 -12.10 -16.83 45.13
CA VAL A 562 -11.29 -16.59 43.93
C VAL A 562 -12.17 -16.53 42.69
N ASP A 563 -11.96 -15.51 41.86
CA ASP A 563 -12.61 -15.40 40.54
C ASP A 563 -11.73 -16.10 39.50
N LEU A 564 -12.29 -17.06 38.77
CA LEU A 564 -11.62 -17.75 37.67
C LEU A 564 -12.53 -17.76 36.44
N THR A 565 -11.91 -17.74 35.26
CA THR A 565 -12.63 -17.86 33.99
C THR A 565 -12.42 -19.25 33.45
N GLY A 566 -13.50 -19.95 33.12
CA GLY A 566 -13.48 -21.28 32.54
C GLY A 566 -14.06 -21.29 31.13
N TYR A 567 -13.48 -22.10 30.26
CA TYR A 567 -14.00 -22.40 28.93
C TYR A 567 -14.04 -23.91 28.73
N ARG A 568 -15.20 -24.43 28.30
CA ARG A 568 -15.37 -25.85 27.98
C ARG A 568 -15.36 -26.03 26.46
N SER A 569 -14.52 -26.93 25.96
CA SER A 569 -14.34 -27.17 24.53
C SER A 569 -15.67 -27.52 23.82
N GLU A 570 -15.82 -27.05 22.58
CA GLU A 570 -17.00 -27.32 21.74
C GLU A 570 -17.00 -28.78 21.28
N VAL A 571 -15.85 -29.26 20.78
CA VAL A 571 -15.74 -30.55 20.11
C VAL A 571 -15.42 -31.69 21.07
N ASP A 572 -14.75 -31.38 22.18
CA ASP A 572 -14.38 -32.32 23.25
C ASP A 572 -14.93 -31.81 24.59
N PRO A 573 -16.23 -32.02 24.90
CA PRO A 573 -16.84 -31.48 26.11
C PRO A 573 -16.24 -32.02 27.42
N GLU A 574 -15.42 -33.06 27.39
CA GLU A 574 -14.61 -33.51 28.53
C GLU A 574 -13.46 -32.55 28.84
N ASP A 575 -13.01 -31.75 27.87
CA ASP A 575 -11.88 -30.82 28.01
C ASP A 575 -12.35 -29.45 28.54
N LEU A 576 -11.83 -29.06 29.71
CA LEU A 576 -12.04 -27.75 30.31
C LEU A 576 -10.73 -26.99 30.49
N PHE A 577 -10.75 -25.71 30.11
CA PHE A 577 -9.66 -24.75 30.28
C PHE A 577 -10.05 -23.73 31.32
N PHE A 578 -9.10 -23.25 32.11
CA PHE A 578 -9.36 -22.17 33.05
C PHE A 578 -8.14 -21.29 33.30
N TRP A 579 -8.38 -20.05 33.68
CA TRP A 579 -7.34 -19.10 34.03
C TRP A 579 -7.78 -18.10 35.11
N THR A 580 -6.81 -17.61 35.87
CA THR A 580 -7.00 -16.56 36.89
C THR A 580 -5.68 -15.83 37.15
N LYS A 581 -5.69 -14.85 38.05
CA LYS A 581 -4.49 -14.12 38.49
C LYS A 581 -3.55 -15.06 39.28
N PRO A 582 -2.22 -14.98 39.07
CA PRO A 582 -1.23 -15.82 39.74
C PRO A 582 -1.40 -15.94 41.26
N ASP A 583 -1.59 -14.82 41.96
CA ASP A 583 -1.77 -14.79 43.41
C ASP A 583 -3.02 -15.57 43.88
N SER A 584 -4.04 -15.66 43.04
CA SER A 584 -5.28 -16.37 43.33
C SER A 584 -5.17 -17.87 43.16
N LEU A 585 -4.23 -18.34 42.32
CA LEU A 585 -4.05 -19.74 42.00
C LEU A 585 -3.48 -20.55 43.19
N ALA A 586 -2.67 -19.90 44.04
CA ALA A 586 -2.13 -20.46 45.28
C ALA A 586 -3.20 -20.98 46.25
N THR A 587 -4.37 -20.34 46.25
CA THR A 587 -5.48 -20.69 47.14
C THR A 587 -6.25 -21.90 46.61
N LEU A 588 -6.24 -22.12 45.29
CA LEU A 588 -6.99 -23.17 44.62
C LEU A 588 -6.23 -24.51 44.58
N SER A 589 -4.90 -24.49 44.46
CA SER A 589 -4.07 -25.68 44.29
C SER A 589 -4.05 -26.62 45.50
N GLU A 590 -4.31 -26.13 46.71
CA GLU A 590 -4.41 -26.97 47.92
C GLU A 590 -5.73 -27.78 47.98
N GLU A 591 -6.75 -27.39 47.21
CA GLU A 591 -8.12 -27.87 47.35
C GLU A 591 -8.65 -28.62 46.11
N LEU A 592 -8.01 -28.45 44.94
CA LEU A 592 -8.43 -29.05 43.67
C LEU A 592 -7.58 -30.28 43.30
N GLU A 593 -8.23 -31.44 43.12
CA GLU A 593 -7.63 -32.65 42.57
C GLU A 593 -8.05 -32.83 41.09
N LEU A 594 -7.39 -32.11 40.18
CA LEU A 594 -7.70 -32.15 38.75
C LEU A 594 -6.93 -33.26 38.03
N LYS A 595 -7.59 -33.94 37.09
CA LYS A 595 -6.95 -34.86 36.15
C LYS A 595 -6.85 -34.19 34.79
N GLY A 596 -5.74 -34.37 34.10
CA GLY A 596 -5.53 -33.88 32.74
C GLY A 596 -4.80 -34.89 31.89
N ASP A 597 -5.21 -35.01 30.64
CA ASP A 597 -4.63 -35.94 29.67
C ASP A 597 -3.65 -35.23 28.70
N GLY A 598 -3.40 -33.93 28.91
CA GLY A 598 -2.54 -33.09 28.08
C GLY A 598 -3.23 -32.55 26.84
N TYR A 599 -2.75 -31.41 26.33
CA TYR A 599 -3.32 -30.77 25.14
C TYR A 599 -2.97 -31.57 23.87
N ARG A 600 -3.97 -31.98 23.09
CA ARG A 600 -3.74 -32.60 21.77
C ARG A 600 -3.64 -31.52 20.70
N ASP A 601 -2.41 -31.17 20.32
CA ASP A 601 -2.10 -30.11 19.34
C ASP A 601 -2.12 -30.57 17.88
N TYR A 602 -1.98 -31.88 17.64
CA TYR A 602 -1.82 -32.49 16.31
C TYR A 602 -0.66 -31.88 15.50
N PHE A 603 0.34 -31.28 16.15
CA PHE A 603 1.38 -30.51 15.48
C PHE A 603 2.12 -31.33 14.41
N GLY A 604 2.24 -30.75 13.22
CA GLY A 604 2.92 -31.37 12.07
C GLY A 604 2.16 -32.52 11.43
N MET A 605 0.95 -32.85 11.90
CA MET A 605 0.06 -33.76 11.18
C MET A 605 -0.39 -33.07 9.88
N PRO A 606 -0.38 -33.77 8.73
CA PRO A 606 -0.95 -33.24 7.50
C PRO A 606 -2.44 -32.95 7.67
N GLY A 607 -2.90 -31.79 7.19
CA GLY A 607 -4.32 -31.41 7.20
C GLY A 607 -5.29 -32.50 6.69
N PRO A 608 -4.99 -33.24 5.61
CA PRO A 608 -5.83 -34.33 5.12
C PRO A 608 -5.95 -35.50 6.11
N GLU A 609 -4.89 -35.81 6.86
CA GLU A 609 -4.91 -36.84 7.90
C GLU A 609 -5.79 -36.41 9.07
N LEU A 610 -5.61 -35.18 9.54
CA LEU A 610 -6.46 -34.60 10.58
C LEU A 610 -7.93 -34.55 10.16
N PHE A 611 -8.23 -34.19 8.91
CA PHE A 611 -9.61 -34.15 8.41
C PHE A 611 -10.29 -35.52 8.51
N ARG A 612 -9.57 -36.60 8.19
CA ARG A 612 -10.08 -37.98 8.29
C ARG A 612 -10.24 -38.45 9.73
N GLU A 613 -9.35 -38.02 10.63
CA GLU A 613 -9.42 -38.35 12.04
C GLU A 613 -10.54 -37.58 12.76
N LYS A 614 -10.68 -36.27 12.47
CA LYS A 614 -11.53 -35.35 13.22
C LYS A 614 -12.07 -34.20 12.35
N ASN A 615 -12.92 -34.54 11.39
CA ASN A 615 -13.53 -33.57 10.46
C ASN A 615 -14.31 -32.42 11.16
N SER A 616 -14.76 -32.58 12.40
CA SER A 616 -15.47 -31.54 13.16
C SER A 616 -14.63 -30.28 13.39
N LEU A 617 -13.31 -30.37 13.26
CA LEU A 617 -12.38 -29.25 13.38
C LEU A 617 -12.15 -28.48 12.08
N ILE A 618 -12.72 -28.90 10.94
CA ILE A 618 -12.43 -28.29 9.63
C ILE A 618 -13.72 -28.14 8.83
N ASP A 619 -14.00 -26.92 8.35
CA ASP A 619 -15.12 -26.63 7.45
C ASP A 619 -14.62 -26.27 6.05
N LEU A 620 -14.65 -27.27 5.15
CA LEU A 620 -14.22 -27.11 3.76
C LEU A 620 -15.20 -26.30 2.90
N SER A 621 -16.43 -26.03 3.37
CA SER A 621 -17.41 -25.23 2.63
C SER A 621 -17.11 -23.74 2.64
N ARG A 622 -16.13 -23.31 3.45
CA ARG A 622 -15.76 -21.91 3.59
C ARG A 622 -15.00 -21.39 2.37
N PRO A 623 -15.18 -20.09 2.03
CA PRO A 623 -14.52 -19.52 0.86
C PRO A 623 -13.00 -19.61 0.92
N TYR A 624 -12.41 -19.36 2.09
CA TYR A 624 -10.97 -19.40 2.28
C TYR A 624 -10.57 -19.50 3.75
N PHE A 625 -9.58 -20.35 4.03
CA PHE A 625 -8.67 -20.21 5.16
C PHE A 625 -7.24 -20.64 4.74
N VAL A 626 -6.23 -20.19 5.49
CA VAL A 626 -4.82 -20.54 5.21
C VAL A 626 -4.61 -22.06 5.26
N GLY A 627 -3.84 -22.61 4.32
CA GLY A 627 -3.57 -24.04 4.19
C GLY A 627 -4.69 -24.87 3.55
N GLN A 628 -5.89 -24.31 3.35
CA GLN A 628 -7.05 -25.03 2.82
C GLN A 628 -6.79 -25.70 1.46
N ARG A 629 -6.14 -24.98 0.54
CA ARG A 629 -5.89 -25.48 -0.81
C ARG A 629 -4.94 -26.68 -0.82
N ASP A 630 -3.90 -26.66 -0.01
CA ASP A 630 -2.93 -27.75 0.08
C ASP A 630 -3.57 -28.99 0.74
N LEU A 631 -4.42 -28.78 1.75
CA LEU A 631 -5.25 -29.83 2.33
C LEU A 631 -6.17 -30.47 1.28
N GLU A 632 -6.90 -29.67 0.51
CA GLU A 632 -7.90 -30.16 -0.46
C GLU A 632 -7.28 -31.01 -1.59
N GLU A 633 -6.01 -30.83 -1.95
CA GLU A 633 -5.38 -31.58 -3.05
C GLU A 633 -5.13 -33.06 -2.78
N GLU A 634 -5.04 -33.45 -1.50
CA GLU A 634 -4.82 -34.85 -1.10
C GLU A 634 -6.10 -35.57 -0.66
N LEU A 635 -7.25 -34.88 -0.73
CA LEU A 635 -8.55 -35.47 -0.45
C LEU A 635 -9.13 -36.16 -1.69
N ASP A 636 -9.75 -37.31 -1.48
CA ASP A 636 -10.51 -37.98 -2.51
C ASP A 636 -11.86 -37.26 -2.73
N SER A 637 -12.41 -37.37 -3.94
CA SER A 637 -13.66 -36.70 -4.29
C SER A 637 -14.87 -37.07 -3.40
N SER A 638 -14.81 -38.21 -2.71
CA SER A 638 -15.82 -38.66 -1.75
C SER A 638 -15.73 -38.02 -0.37
N GLU A 639 -14.64 -37.30 -0.08
CA GLU A 639 -14.38 -36.67 1.21
C GLU A 639 -14.86 -35.21 1.27
N PHE A 640 -15.12 -34.60 0.12
CA PHE A 640 -15.62 -33.23 0.04
C PHE A 640 -17.09 -33.13 0.49
N PRO A 641 -17.51 -31.93 0.96
CA PRO A 641 -18.92 -31.67 1.20
C PRO A 641 -19.76 -31.86 -0.07
N GLU A 642 -21.08 -31.95 0.10
CA GLU A 642 -22.01 -32.06 -1.02
C GLU A 642 -21.80 -30.91 -2.00
N SER A 643 -21.53 -31.26 -3.26
CA SER A 643 -21.29 -30.29 -4.32
C SER A 643 -22.59 -29.62 -4.73
N VAL A 644 -22.47 -28.35 -5.06
CA VAL A 644 -23.52 -27.61 -5.73
C VAL A 644 -23.34 -27.77 -7.23
N ASP A 645 -24.39 -28.14 -7.96
CA ASP A 645 -24.31 -28.38 -9.41
C ASP A 645 -24.88 -27.22 -10.25
N GLN A 646 -25.63 -26.31 -9.63
CA GLN A 646 -26.33 -25.26 -10.36
C GLN A 646 -25.36 -24.16 -10.80
N ILE A 647 -25.17 -24.03 -12.10
CA ILE A 647 -24.37 -22.96 -12.68
C ILE A 647 -25.28 -21.75 -12.91
N PHE A 648 -24.85 -20.58 -12.45
CA PHE A 648 -25.56 -19.35 -12.73
C PHE A 648 -25.51 -19.07 -14.24
N THR A 649 -26.69 -18.99 -14.84
CA THR A 649 -26.86 -18.60 -16.23
C THR A 649 -27.93 -17.53 -16.28
N TYR A 650 -27.74 -16.56 -17.16
CA TYR A 650 -28.69 -15.49 -17.37
C TYR A 650 -28.97 -15.39 -18.87
N GLU A 651 -30.25 -15.50 -19.23
CA GLU A 651 -30.71 -15.22 -20.58
C GLU A 651 -31.08 -13.74 -20.64
N ALA A 652 -30.37 -12.97 -21.46
CA ALA A 652 -30.65 -11.55 -21.64
C ALA A 652 -32.08 -11.37 -22.18
N LYS A 653 -32.88 -10.57 -21.48
CA LYS A 653 -34.19 -10.17 -21.96
C LYS A 653 -34.03 -9.13 -23.06
N GLU A 654 -34.53 -9.43 -24.26
CA GLU A 654 -34.66 -8.43 -25.32
C GLU A 654 -35.85 -7.51 -25.02
N TYR A 655 -35.62 -6.20 -25.11
CA TYR A 655 -36.66 -5.19 -24.92
C TYR A 655 -36.92 -4.49 -26.26
N ASP A 656 -37.95 -4.94 -26.97
CA ASP A 656 -38.40 -4.29 -28.22
C ASP A 656 -39.13 -2.96 -27.94
N GLU A 657 -39.78 -2.83 -26.77
CA GLU A 657 -40.52 -1.66 -26.33
C GLU A 657 -40.23 -1.36 -24.84
N ALA A 658 -40.53 -0.13 -24.42
CA ALA A 658 -40.42 0.24 -23.01
C ALA A 658 -41.62 -0.30 -22.21
N GLU A 659 -41.34 -1.03 -21.13
CA GLU A 659 -42.33 -1.60 -20.20
C GLU A 659 -42.36 -0.86 -18.84
N LYS A 660 -41.30 -0.11 -18.52
CA LYS A 660 -41.08 0.60 -17.26
C LYS A 660 -40.92 2.11 -17.51
N SER A 661 -41.20 2.92 -16.49
CA SER A 661 -41.02 4.39 -16.54
C SER A 661 -40.54 4.92 -15.19
N THR A 662 -39.66 5.92 -15.22
CA THR A 662 -39.25 6.61 -14.00
C THR A 662 -40.39 7.50 -13.46
N PRO A 663 -40.35 7.90 -12.18
CA PRO A 663 -41.31 8.88 -11.65
C PRO A 663 -41.29 10.25 -12.36
N LEU A 664 -40.27 10.51 -13.18
CA LEU A 664 -40.06 11.78 -13.88
C LEU A 664 -40.52 11.78 -15.34
N LEU A 665 -41.03 10.66 -15.87
CA LEU A 665 -41.42 10.55 -17.27
C LEU A 665 -42.36 11.67 -17.74
N ASP A 666 -43.37 12.01 -16.93
CA ASP A 666 -44.31 13.09 -17.27
C ASP A 666 -43.60 14.45 -17.29
N LYS A 667 -42.64 14.69 -16.38
CA LYS A 667 -41.81 15.90 -16.36
C LYS A 667 -40.96 16.01 -17.62
N HIS A 668 -40.35 14.91 -18.06
CA HIS A 668 -39.55 14.90 -19.28
C HIS A 668 -40.39 15.25 -20.51
N LYS A 669 -41.61 14.71 -20.59
CA LYS A 669 -42.57 15.03 -21.66
C LYS A 669 -42.99 16.51 -21.61
N GLU A 670 -43.22 17.07 -20.42
CA GLU A 670 -43.53 18.50 -20.22
C GLU A 670 -42.37 19.42 -20.65
N LEU A 671 -41.12 19.02 -20.38
CA LEU A 671 -39.91 19.74 -20.77
C LEU A 671 -39.55 19.58 -22.26
N GLY A 672 -40.34 18.83 -23.03
CA GLY A 672 -40.12 18.63 -24.47
C GLY A 672 -39.01 17.63 -24.80
N ALA A 673 -38.64 16.76 -23.85
CA ALA A 673 -37.62 15.75 -24.07
C ALA A 673 -37.97 14.81 -25.22
N LYS A 674 -36.96 14.43 -26.00
CA LYS A 674 -37.08 13.31 -26.93
C LYS A 674 -36.87 12.02 -26.14
N VAL A 675 -37.96 11.35 -25.82
CA VAL A 675 -37.94 10.08 -25.09
C VAL A 675 -37.78 8.90 -26.07
N ALA A 676 -37.01 7.89 -25.67
CA ALA A 676 -36.85 6.65 -26.41
C ALA A 676 -36.79 5.44 -25.44
N PRO A 677 -37.17 4.23 -25.90
CA PRO A 677 -36.91 3.01 -25.15
C PRO A 677 -35.40 2.82 -24.92
N PHE A 678 -35.02 2.56 -23.67
CA PHE A 678 -33.66 2.21 -23.27
C PHE A 678 -33.74 1.10 -22.21
N VAL A 679 -33.36 -0.13 -22.58
CA VAL A 679 -33.41 -1.32 -21.71
C VAL A 679 -34.78 -1.50 -21.02
N GLY A 680 -35.85 -1.39 -21.79
CA GLY A 680 -37.22 -1.52 -21.26
C GLY A 680 -37.72 -0.32 -20.46
N TRP A 681 -36.96 0.78 -20.35
CA TRP A 681 -37.41 2.04 -19.73
C TRP A 681 -37.69 3.13 -20.78
N GLU A 682 -38.72 3.95 -20.58
CA GLU A 682 -38.90 5.21 -21.33
C GLU A 682 -37.96 6.28 -20.75
N MET A 683 -36.87 6.62 -21.45
CA MET A 683 -35.85 7.56 -20.96
C MET A 683 -35.65 8.77 -21.88
N PRO A 684 -35.33 9.97 -21.35
CA PRO A 684 -35.00 11.15 -22.14
C PRO A 684 -33.63 10.96 -22.81
N PHE A 685 -33.61 10.96 -24.15
CA PHE A 685 -32.37 10.86 -24.92
C PHE A 685 -31.65 12.21 -25.03
N TRP A 686 -32.42 13.29 -25.19
CA TRP A 686 -32.00 14.70 -25.08
C TRP A 686 -33.24 15.60 -24.91
N TYR A 687 -33.05 16.80 -24.40
CA TYR A 687 -34.04 17.89 -24.29
C TYR A 687 -33.83 18.97 -25.35
N SER A 688 -32.58 19.20 -25.72
CA SER A 688 -32.16 20.21 -26.70
C SER A 688 -31.33 19.56 -27.81
N THR A 689 -30.01 19.60 -27.68
CA THR A 689 -29.07 18.82 -28.48
C THR A 689 -28.04 18.19 -27.56
N ILE A 690 -27.47 17.05 -27.97
CA ILE A 690 -26.41 16.38 -27.21
C ILE A 690 -25.24 17.34 -26.92
N GLN A 691 -24.86 18.17 -27.89
CA GLN A 691 -23.77 19.13 -27.74
C GLN A 691 -24.09 20.20 -26.69
N GLU A 692 -25.29 20.77 -26.70
CA GLU A 692 -25.67 21.82 -25.75
C GLU A 692 -25.78 21.29 -24.31
N GLU A 693 -26.24 20.05 -24.14
CA GLU A 693 -26.30 19.38 -22.84
C GLU A 693 -24.92 18.95 -22.36
N HIS A 694 -24.05 18.48 -23.26
CA HIS A 694 -22.65 18.20 -22.97
C HIS A 694 -21.91 19.45 -22.48
N GLU A 695 -22.06 20.57 -23.20
CA GLU A 695 -21.49 21.86 -22.81
C GLU A 695 -22.02 22.31 -21.44
N ALA A 696 -23.30 22.10 -21.15
CA ALA A 696 -23.85 22.42 -19.85
C ALA A 696 -23.19 21.62 -18.71
N VAL A 697 -22.88 20.34 -18.91
CA VAL A 697 -22.14 19.53 -17.92
C VAL A 697 -20.73 20.09 -17.68
N ARG A 698 -20.03 20.47 -18.75
CA ARG A 698 -18.64 20.96 -18.71
C ARG A 698 -18.51 22.36 -18.13
N GLU A 699 -19.43 23.25 -18.48
CA GLU A 699 -19.33 24.67 -18.14
C GLU A 699 -20.18 25.07 -16.91
N ALA A 700 -21.19 24.27 -16.57
CA ALA A 700 -22.16 24.61 -15.52
C ALA A 700 -22.62 23.37 -14.73
N ALA A 701 -23.82 22.84 -15.02
CA ALA A 701 -24.32 21.60 -14.45
C ALA A 701 -25.37 20.95 -15.38
N GLY A 702 -25.27 19.64 -15.58
CA GLY A 702 -26.30 18.80 -16.17
C GLY A 702 -27.05 18.01 -15.08
N LEU A 703 -28.38 18.03 -15.14
CA LEU A 703 -29.25 17.23 -14.28
C LEU A 703 -29.81 16.05 -15.08
N PHE A 704 -29.48 14.83 -14.65
CA PHE A 704 -29.84 13.59 -15.33
C PHE A 704 -30.85 12.78 -14.52
N ASP A 705 -31.85 12.22 -15.22
CA ASP A 705 -32.67 11.16 -14.67
C ASP A 705 -31.96 9.82 -14.87
N VAL A 706 -31.37 9.30 -13.79
CA VAL A 706 -30.76 7.97 -13.74
C VAL A 706 -31.60 7.00 -12.92
N GLY A 707 -32.88 7.31 -12.68
CA GLY A 707 -33.79 6.50 -11.84
C GLY A 707 -34.13 5.12 -12.40
N HIS A 708 -33.64 4.82 -13.62
CA HIS A 708 -33.68 3.51 -14.26
C HIS A 708 -32.55 2.57 -13.78
N MET A 709 -31.45 3.09 -13.21
CA MET A 709 -30.36 2.29 -12.65
C MET A 709 -30.82 1.38 -11.52
N ALA A 710 -30.13 0.26 -11.31
CA ALA A 710 -30.44 -0.66 -10.21
C ALA A 710 -30.13 0.01 -8.86
N VAL A 711 -30.95 -0.23 -7.84
CA VAL A 711 -30.69 0.26 -6.47
C VAL A 711 -31.04 -0.84 -5.47
N PHE A 712 -30.02 -1.50 -4.92
CA PHE A 712 -30.19 -2.62 -3.99
C PHE A 712 -29.64 -2.28 -2.61
N GLU A 713 -30.31 -2.74 -1.56
CA GLU A 713 -29.83 -2.67 -0.18
C GLU A 713 -29.32 -4.03 0.27
N VAL A 714 -28.16 -4.02 0.93
CA VAL A 714 -27.59 -5.18 1.62
C VAL A 714 -27.43 -4.82 3.10
N LYS A 715 -28.13 -5.56 3.98
CA LYS A 715 -28.25 -5.21 5.40
C LYS A 715 -28.02 -6.39 6.34
N GLY A 716 -27.33 -6.14 7.46
CA GLY A 716 -27.05 -7.07 8.55
C GLY A 716 -25.56 -7.10 8.91
N GLU A 717 -25.20 -7.68 10.06
CA GLU A 717 -23.81 -7.86 10.53
C GLU A 717 -22.91 -8.54 9.49
N GLU A 718 -23.51 -9.32 8.59
CA GLU A 718 -22.85 -10.14 7.56
C GLU A 718 -22.67 -9.43 6.22
N ALA A 719 -23.24 -8.24 6.08
CA ALA A 719 -23.25 -7.52 4.80
C ALA A 719 -21.83 -7.31 4.25
N THR A 720 -20.88 -6.95 5.13
CA THR A 720 -19.48 -6.76 4.75
C THR A 720 -18.84 -8.05 4.22
N HIS A 721 -19.05 -9.19 4.89
CA HIS A 721 -18.47 -10.47 4.45
C HIS A 721 -19.08 -10.96 3.14
N PHE A 722 -20.40 -10.88 3.02
CA PHE A 722 -21.11 -11.24 1.80
C PHE A 722 -20.67 -10.40 0.61
N LEU A 723 -20.63 -9.06 0.77
CA LEU A 723 -20.16 -8.17 -0.28
C LEU A 723 -18.68 -8.38 -0.58
N ASP A 724 -17.86 -8.75 0.41
CA ASP A 724 -16.49 -9.13 0.12
C ASP A 724 -16.39 -10.44 -0.70
N CYS A 725 -17.34 -11.37 -0.60
CA CYS A 725 -17.34 -12.55 -1.48
C CYS A 725 -17.72 -12.18 -2.92
N VAL A 726 -18.66 -11.25 -3.10
CA VAL A 726 -19.24 -10.90 -4.40
C VAL A 726 -18.43 -9.84 -5.16
N CYS A 727 -17.83 -8.89 -4.44
CA CYS A 727 -17.11 -7.76 -5.02
C CYS A 727 -15.61 -8.03 -5.17
N SER A 728 -15.05 -7.63 -6.31
CA SER A 728 -13.61 -7.73 -6.58
C SER A 728 -12.72 -6.77 -5.77
N ASN A 729 -13.29 -5.77 -5.10
CA ASN A 729 -12.58 -4.80 -4.25
C ASN A 729 -12.78 -5.12 -2.76
N TYR A 730 -12.08 -4.42 -1.86
CA TYR A 730 -12.23 -4.63 -0.40
C TYR A 730 -13.32 -3.74 0.19
N ILE A 731 -14.48 -4.32 0.46
CA ILE A 731 -15.62 -3.67 1.10
C ILE A 731 -15.29 -3.32 2.55
N ARG A 732 -14.59 -4.22 3.26
CA ARG A 732 -14.12 -3.97 4.63
C ARG A 732 -13.12 -2.82 4.77
N TRP A 733 -12.60 -2.28 3.66
CA TRP A 733 -11.71 -1.12 3.67
C TRP A 733 -12.46 0.20 3.59
N MET A 734 -13.73 0.18 3.18
CA MET A 734 -14.60 1.35 3.20
C MET A 734 -14.86 1.78 4.63
N LYS A 735 -14.90 3.09 4.84
CA LYS A 735 -15.42 3.70 6.07
C LYS A 735 -16.92 3.92 5.94
N ASP A 736 -17.58 4.12 7.07
CA ASP A 736 -18.95 4.63 7.05
C ASP A 736 -18.99 5.94 6.28
N LYS A 737 -20.03 6.12 5.47
CA LYS A 737 -20.23 7.29 4.60
C LYS A 737 -19.23 7.40 3.43
N GLU A 738 -18.75 6.27 2.93
CA GLU A 738 -17.84 6.20 1.77
C GLU A 738 -18.46 5.38 0.63
N ALA A 739 -18.13 5.72 -0.61
CA ALA A 739 -18.48 5.02 -1.84
C ALA A 739 -17.26 4.33 -2.46
N GLN A 740 -17.46 3.19 -3.10
CA GLN A 740 -16.40 2.41 -3.74
C GLN A 740 -16.89 1.74 -5.01
N TYR A 741 -16.10 1.87 -6.08
CA TYR A 741 -16.34 1.20 -7.35
C TYR A 741 -15.86 -0.26 -7.30
N ASN A 742 -16.69 -1.16 -7.83
CA ASN A 742 -16.59 -2.61 -7.68
C ASN A 742 -16.98 -3.34 -8.97
N TYR A 743 -16.49 -4.57 -9.13
CA TYR A 743 -16.99 -5.50 -10.15
C TYR A 743 -17.67 -6.69 -9.51
N PHE A 744 -18.76 -7.14 -10.14
CA PHE A 744 -19.32 -8.47 -9.96
C PHE A 744 -18.74 -9.38 -11.03
N LEU A 745 -18.19 -10.51 -10.61
CA LEU A 745 -17.70 -11.53 -11.53
C LEU A 745 -18.50 -12.82 -11.34
N ASP A 746 -18.62 -13.59 -12.41
CA ASP A 746 -19.09 -14.96 -12.34
C ASP A 746 -17.96 -15.92 -11.93
N PRO A 747 -18.27 -17.19 -11.63
CA PRO A 747 -17.26 -18.18 -11.23
C PRO A 747 -16.16 -18.42 -12.27
N GLU A 748 -16.40 -18.10 -13.55
CA GLU A 748 -15.44 -18.19 -14.65
C GLU A 748 -14.64 -16.89 -14.87
N GLY A 749 -14.75 -15.95 -13.94
CA GLY A 749 -14.02 -14.69 -13.95
C GLY A 749 -14.47 -13.71 -15.04
N ARG A 750 -15.68 -13.89 -15.60
CA ARG A 750 -16.29 -12.94 -16.55
C ARG A 750 -17.00 -11.85 -15.77
N VAL A 751 -16.97 -10.63 -16.30
CA VAL A 751 -17.64 -9.48 -15.67
C VAL A 751 -19.16 -9.63 -15.85
N ILE A 752 -19.86 -9.79 -14.72
CA ILE A 752 -21.31 -9.75 -14.66
C ILE A 752 -21.77 -8.32 -14.88
N ASP A 753 -21.27 -7.39 -14.06
CA ASP A 753 -21.45 -5.94 -14.16
C ASP A 753 -20.39 -5.19 -13.33
N ASP A 754 -20.34 -3.88 -13.50
CA ASP A 754 -19.70 -2.95 -12.56
C ASP A 754 -20.73 -2.20 -11.72
N ALA A 755 -20.37 -1.91 -10.46
CA ALA A 755 -21.29 -1.30 -9.50
C ALA A 755 -20.59 -0.31 -8.57
N MET A 756 -21.32 0.73 -8.16
CA MET A 756 -20.96 1.58 -7.05
C MET A 756 -21.58 1.03 -5.77
N VAL A 757 -20.74 0.77 -4.76
CA VAL A 757 -21.17 0.36 -3.42
C VAL A 757 -21.01 1.54 -2.48
N TYR A 758 -22.07 1.87 -1.76
CA TYR A 758 -22.14 2.96 -0.79
C TYR A 758 -22.28 2.35 0.62
N ARG A 759 -21.31 2.61 1.49
CA ARG A 759 -21.37 2.16 2.89
C ARG A 759 -22.08 3.21 3.72
N ILE A 760 -23.28 2.91 4.18
CA ILE A 760 -24.02 3.78 5.10
C ILE A 760 -23.49 3.59 6.52
N THR A 761 -23.43 2.32 6.94
CA THR A 761 -22.80 1.83 8.18
C THR A 761 -22.15 0.48 7.90
N GLU A 762 -21.41 -0.09 8.85
CA GLU A 762 -20.82 -1.45 8.72
C GLU A 762 -21.81 -2.55 8.38
N GLU A 763 -23.10 -2.35 8.72
CA GLU A 763 -24.17 -3.33 8.55
C GLU A 763 -25.19 -2.91 7.48
N ARG A 764 -24.97 -1.81 6.75
CA ARG A 764 -25.92 -1.29 5.77
C ARG A 764 -25.21 -0.68 4.58
N TYR A 765 -25.45 -1.28 3.41
CA TYR A 765 -24.86 -0.87 2.15
C TYR A 765 -25.96 -0.66 1.10
N ILE A 766 -25.70 0.27 0.18
CA ILE A 766 -26.49 0.50 -1.03
C ILE A 766 -25.62 0.19 -2.24
N ILE A 767 -26.16 -0.53 -3.21
CA ILE A 767 -25.50 -0.86 -4.48
C ILE A 767 -26.27 -0.15 -5.58
N VAL A 768 -25.55 0.59 -6.42
CA VAL A 768 -26.06 1.13 -7.68
C VAL A 768 -25.31 0.47 -8.83
N ALA A 769 -26.04 -0.19 -9.73
CA ALA A 769 -25.50 -0.94 -10.86
C ALA A 769 -26.20 -0.55 -12.18
N ASN A 770 -25.66 -1.00 -13.32
CA ASN A 770 -26.13 -0.56 -14.62
C ASN A 770 -27.57 -1.04 -14.89
N ALA A 771 -28.39 -0.17 -15.48
CA ALA A 771 -29.78 -0.50 -15.78
C ALA A 771 -29.91 -1.69 -16.75
N VAL A 772 -28.94 -1.88 -17.66
CA VAL A 772 -28.89 -3.02 -18.60
C VAL A 772 -28.86 -4.35 -17.86
N ASN A 773 -28.19 -4.38 -16.71
CA ASN A 773 -27.90 -5.60 -15.95
C ASN A 773 -28.75 -5.75 -14.69
N GLU A 774 -29.70 -4.84 -14.40
CA GLU A 774 -30.51 -4.85 -13.18
C GLU A 774 -31.08 -6.24 -12.84
N ASP A 775 -31.79 -6.87 -13.79
CA ASP A 775 -32.41 -8.19 -13.56
C ASP A 775 -31.35 -9.30 -13.39
N LYS A 776 -30.20 -9.17 -14.05
CA LYS A 776 -29.06 -10.08 -13.96
C LYS A 776 -28.35 -9.97 -12.62
N ASP A 777 -28.07 -8.75 -12.17
CA ASP A 777 -27.40 -8.46 -10.91
C ASP A 777 -28.25 -8.86 -9.72
N TRP A 778 -29.56 -8.57 -9.76
CA TRP A 778 -30.48 -8.99 -8.72
C TRP A 778 -30.54 -10.52 -8.62
N GLN A 779 -30.67 -11.21 -9.75
CA GLN A 779 -30.65 -12.68 -9.78
C GLN A 779 -29.31 -13.24 -9.31
N TRP A 780 -28.20 -12.62 -9.67
CA TRP A 780 -26.87 -13.01 -9.23
C TRP A 780 -26.71 -12.89 -7.71
N LEU A 781 -27.06 -11.76 -7.12
CA LEU A 781 -26.98 -11.56 -5.67
C LEU A 781 -27.85 -12.56 -4.91
N ASN A 782 -29.07 -12.83 -5.40
CA ASN A 782 -29.96 -13.85 -4.80
C ASN A 782 -29.43 -15.28 -5.03
N ALA A 783 -28.81 -15.57 -6.17
CA ALA A 783 -28.17 -16.86 -6.44
C ALA A 783 -27.03 -17.12 -5.46
N VAL A 784 -26.15 -16.14 -5.23
CA VAL A 784 -25.10 -16.25 -4.21
C VAL A 784 -25.70 -16.39 -2.81
N GLN A 785 -26.73 -15.60 -2.48
CA GLN A 785 -27.41 -15.65 -1.17
C GLN A 785 -28.08 -17.01 -0.90
N SER A 786 -28.57 -17.69 -1.93
CA SER A 786 -29.24 -18.99 -1.77
C SER A 786 -28.29 -20.11 -1.31
N GLY A 787 -26.99 -20.00 -1.63
CA GLY A 787 -26.04 -21.10 -1.46
C GLY A 787 -26.27 -22.29 -2.39
N GLU A 788 -27.18 -22.17 -3.37
CA GLU A 788 -27.55 -23.24 -4.31
C GLU A 788 -26.82 -23.14 -5.65
N TYR A 789 -25.92 -22.17 -5.84
CA TYR A 789 -25.16 -21.99 -7.08
C TYR A 789 -23.65 -22.15 -6.89
N VAL A 790 -22.98 -22.70 -7.91
CA VAL A 790 -21.52 -22.82 -7.95
C VAL A 790 -20.88 -21.44 -7.86
N LEU A 791 -20.01 -21.23 -6.87
CA LEU A 791 -19.25 -20.00 -6.69
C LEU A 791 -17.77 -20.14 -7.09
N ASP A 792 -17.26 -21.37 -7.02
CA ASP A 792 -15.93 -21.75 -7.45
C ASP A 792 -16.04 -23.08 -8.23
N PRO A 793 -15.74 -23.10 -9.53
CA PRO A 793 -15.88 -24.32 -10.34
C PRO A 793 -14.94 -25.44 -9.91
N ASP A 794 -13.79 -25.10 -9.33
CA ASP A 794 -12.82 -26.09 -8.84
C ASP A 794 -13.22 -26.58 -7.43
N ARG A 795 -14.09 -25.85 -6.72
CA ARG A 795 -14.57 -26.14 -5.36
C ARG A 795 -16.09 -25.91 -5.25
N PRO A 796 -16.92 -26.76 -5.89
CA PRO A 796 -18.36 -26.54 -6.04
C PRO A 796 -19.16 -26.60 -4.73
N TRP A 797 -18.54 -26.93 -3.59
CA TRP A 797 -19.17 -26.93 -2.25
C TRP A 797 -18.99 -25.59 -1.50
N VAL A 798 -18.25 -24.63 -2.07
CA VAL A 798 -17.99 -23.34 -1.42
C VAL A 798 -19.25 -22.49 -1.34
N LYS A 799 -19.51 -21.92 -0.16
CA LYS A 799 -20.62 -20.98 0.10
C LYS A 799 -20.20 -19.87 1.07
N PRO A 800 -20.80 -18.67 1.01
CA PRO A 800 -20.64 -17.66 2.04
C PRO A 800 -21.12 -18.22 3.38
N SER A 801 -20.37 -17.96 4.44
CA SER A 801 -20.67 -18.49 5.78
C SER A 801 -22.03 -18.01 6.30
N LYS A 802 -22.39 -16.76 6.00
CA LYS A 802 -23.66 -16.16 6.39
C LYS A 802 -24.21 -15.19 5.35
N MET A 803 -25.52 -14.97 5.41
CA MET A 803 -26.28 -14.23 4.41
C MET A 803 -26.95 -12.98 4.99
N PRO A 804 -26.79 -11.81 4.36
CA PRO A 804 -27.47 -10.58 4.75
C PRO A 804 -28.92 -10.59 4.25
N GLN A 805 -29.70 -9.59 4.66
CA GLN A 805 -30.95 -9.25 4.00
C GLN A 805 -30.67 -8.46 2.72
N LEU A 806 -31.22 -8.91 1.60
CA LEU A 806 -31.23 -8.20 0.33
C LEU A 806 -32.60 -7.52 0.12
N THR A 807 -32.63 -6.29 -0.39
CA THR A 807 -33.87 -5.61 -0.79
C THR A 807 -33.66 -4.81 -2.07
N ASP A 808 -34.53 -5.00 -3.06
CA ASP A 808 -34.61 -4.09 -4.20
C ASP A 808 -35.34 -2.82 -3.76
N LEU A 809 -34.62 -1.70 -3.68
CA LEU A 809 -35.15 -0.41 -3.26
C LEU A 809 -35.99 0.27 -4.35
N LYS A 810 -36.06 -0.30 -5.55
CA LYS A 810 -37.00 0.13 -6.58
C LYS A 810 -38.36 -0.55 -6.50
N SER A 811 -38.41 -1.72 -5.89
CA SER A 811 -39.65 -2.46 -5.69
C SER A 811 -40.64 -1.72 -4.78
N LYS A 812 -41.92 -2.08 -4.87
CA LYS A 812 -42.95 -1.55 -3.96
C LYS A 812 -42.75 -2.01 -2.51
N GLU A 813 -41.99 -3.08 -2.29
CA GLU A 813 -41.75 -3.67 -0.97
C GLU A 813 -40.81 -2.82 -0.11
N ALA A 814 -40.01 -1.95 -0.75
CA ALA A 814 -39.12 -1.03 -0.06
C ALA A 814 -39.88 0.00 0.80
N GLY A 815 -41.13 0.33 0.45
CA GLY A 815 -41.97 1.29 1.18
C GLY A 815 -41.26 2.64 1.33
N GLU A 816 -41.22 3.17 2.56
CA GLU A 816 -40.54 4.45 2.89
C GLU A 816 -39.03 4.44 2.62
N ARG A 817 -38.40 3.26 2.48
CA ARG A 817 -36.97 3.14 2.13
C ARG A 817 -36.71 3.18 0.62
N ALA A 818 -37.76 3.26 -0.20
CA ALA A 818 -37.60 3.24 -1.65
C ALA A 818 -36.70 4.38 -2.11
N MET A 819 -35.83 4.12 -3.09
CA MET A 819 -34.88 5.12 -3.61
C MET A 819 -34.94 5.16 -5.14
N ARG A 820 -34.74 6.34 -5.71
CA ARG A 820 -34.50 6.60 -7.13
C ARG A 820 -33.31 7.53 -7.25
N ASP A 821 -32.45 7.20 -8.20
CA ASP A 821 -31.22 7.93 -8.40
C ASP A 821 -31.42 9.09 -9.40
N LEU A 822 -30.80 10.23 -9.12
CA LEU A 822 -30.70 11.40 -9.99
C LEU A 822 -29.24 11.86 -9.96
N ALA A 823 -28.70 12.31 -11.10
CA ALA A 823 -27.31 12.77 -11.13
C ALA A 823 -27.24 14.27 -11.41
N LEU A 824 -26.52 15.01 -10.58
CA LEU A 824 -26.21 16.42 -10.80
C LEU A 824 -24.71 16.59 -11.05
N GLN A 825 -24.32 16.77 -12.29
CA GLN A 825 -22.93 16.65 -12.77
C GLN A 825 -22.44 17.96 -13.36
N GLY A 826 -21.28 18.47 -12.92
CA GLY A 826 -20.67 19.71 -13.43
C GLY A 826 -20.13 20.63 -12.32
N PRO A 827 -19.29 21.61 -12.70
CA PRO A 827 -18.57 22.48 -11.75
C PRO A 827 -19.49 23.31 -10.82
N ASN A 828 -20.75 23.55 -11.21
CA ASN A 828 -21.70 24.31 -10.39
C ASN A 828 -22.62 23.42 -9.53
N SER A 829 -22.54 22.09 -9.60
CA SER A 829 -23.44 21.18 -8.89
C SER A 829 -23.50 21.45 -7.38
N MET A 830 -22.35 21.64 -6.72
CA MET A 830 -22.30 21.94 -5.29
C MET A 830 -23.01 23.25 -4.95
N ARG A 831 -22.84 24.30 -5.78
CA ARG A 831 -23.49 25.60 -5.57
C ARG A 831 -25.00 25.47 -5.65
N ILE A 832 -25.49 24.65 -6.56
CA ILE A 832 -26.92 24.40 -6.75
C ILE A 832 -27.50 23.67 -5.53
N LEU A 833 -26.83 22.63 -5.04
CA LEU A 833 -27.27 21.90 -3.84
C LEU A 833 -27.38 22.83 -2.61
N LYS A 834 -26.44 23.76 -2.44
CA LYS A 834 -26.45 24.73 -1.32
C LYS A 834 -27.65 25.67 -1.32
N GLU A 835 -28.31 25.88 -2.46
CA GLU A 835 -29.53 26.68 -2.53
C GLU A 835 -30.76 25.96 -1.96
N LEU A 836 -30.66 24.64 -1.75
CA LEU A 836 -31.73 23.77 -1.29
C LEU A 836 -31.52 23.28 0.14
N THR A 837 -30.33 23.47 0.70
CA THR A 837 -29.96 23.07 2.06
C THR A 837 -30.06 24.22 3.06
N SER A 838 -30.09 23.89 4.36
CA SER A 838 -29.85 24.87 5.41
C SER A 838 -28.41 25.42 5.39
N GLU A 839 -28.14 26.51 6.12
CA GLU A 839 -26.79 27.10 6.22
C GLU A 839 -25.78 26.13 6.87
N GLU A 840 -26.24 25.30 7.82
CA GLU A 840 -25.42 24.28 8.47
C GLU A 840 -25.05 23.14 7.52
N GLU A 841 -26.04 22.57 6.83
CA GLU A 841 -25.82 21.53 5.81
C GLU A 841 -24.97 22.03 4.64
N ALA A 842 -25.15 23.28 4.23
CA ALA A 842 -24.32 23.91 3.20
C ALA A 842 -22.84 23.97 3.60
N HIS A 843 -22.53 24.09 4.89
CA HIS A 843 -21.17 24.05 5.42
C HIS A 843 -20.61 22.63 5.49
N GLU A 844 -21.43 21.63 5.77
CA GLU A 844 -21.01 20.22 5.72
C GLU A 844 -20.77 19.76 4.27
N LEU A 845 -21.58 20.20 3.32
CA LEU A 845 -21.39 19.90 1.90
C LEU A 845 -20.05 20.45 1.36
N ASP A 846 -19.58 21.60 1.86
CA ASP A 846 -18.26 22.17 1.50
C ASP A 846 -17.08 21.27 1.93
N LYS A 847 -17.28 20.36 2.88
CA LYS A 847 -16.24 19.46 3.40
C LYS A 847 -16.21 18.10 2.70
N MET A 848 -17.18 17.85 1.82
CA MET A 848 -17.39 16.56 1.19
C MET A 848 -16.32 16.27 0.14
N ASN A 849 -15.51 15.24 0.38
CA ASN A 849 -14.47 14.77 -0.53
C ASN A 849 -15.06 13.84 -1.58
N ARG A 850 -14.31 13.58 -2.65
CA ARG A 850 -14.70 12.62 -3.68
C ARG A 850 -14.96 11.25 -3.04
N ASN A 851 -16.07 10.61 -3.42
CA ASN A 851 -16.59 9.35 -2.87
C ASN A 851 -17.16 9.43 -1.44
N ASP A 852 -17.21 10.59 -0.79
CA ASP A 852 -17.99 10.74 0.45
C ASP A 852 -19.50 10.66 0.12
N LEU A 853 -20.32 10.31 1.11
CA LEU A 853 -21.78 10.41 1.04
C LEU A 853 -22.36 10.90 2.36
N ASP A 854 -23.50 11.58 2.32
CA ASP A 854 -24.30 11.84 3.54
C ASP A 854 -25.78 12.05 3.20
N PHE A 855 -26.62 12.16 4.22
CA PHE A 855 -28.04 12.46 4.07
C PHE A 855 -28.29 13.95 4.34
N TYR A 856 -29.03 14.59 3.45
CA TYR A 856 -29.38 16.02 3.51
C TYR A 856 -30.87 16.23 3.28
N ASP A 857 -31.45 17.25 3.90
CA ASP A 857 -32.79 17.72 3.58
C ASP A 857 -32.74 18.76 2.44
N LEU A 858 -33.07 18.32 1.23
CA LEU A 858 -33.11 19.17 0.05
C LEU A 858 -34.53 19.74 -0.12
N ASN A 859 -34.78 20.88 0.52
CA ASN A 859 -36.07 21.59 0.52
C ASN A 859 -37.28 20.70 0.92
N GLY A 860 -37.13 19.89 1.97
CA GLY A 860 -38.15 18.96 2.48
C GLY A 860 -38.07 17.55 1.87
N ALA A 861 -37.02 17.23 1.09
CA ALA A 861 -36.76 15.89 0.56
C ALA A 861 -35.48 15.31 1.20
N GLU A 862 -35.63 14.34 2.09
CA GLU A 862 -34.49 13.59 2.63
C GLU A 862 -33.82 12.81 1.50
N THR A 863 -32.57 13.16 1.21
CA THR A 863 -31.84 12.68 0.04
C THR A 863 -30.45 12.22 0.46
N MET A 864 -30.06 11.02 0.04
CA MET A 864 -28.66 10.61 0.12
C MET A 864 -27.91 11.31 -1.02
N VAL A 865 -26.98 12.19 -0.66
CA VAL A 865 -26.09 12.88 -1.58
C VAL A 865 -24.75 12.16 -1.52
N ALA A 866 -24.26 11.67 -2.65
CA ALA A 866 -22.95 11.05 -2.77
C ALA A 866 -22.10 11.81 -3.78
N ARG A 867 -20.84 12.14 -3.44
CA ARG A 867 -19.92 12.86 -4.33
C ARG A 867 -19.24 11.88 -5.29
N THR A 868 -20.05 11.28 -6.15
CA THR A 868 -19.69 10.31 -7.20
C THR A 868 -20.17 10.82 -8.56
N GLY A 869 -19.64 10.25 -9.64
CA GLY A 869 -20.02 10.66 -10.98
C GLY A 869 -19.39 9.83 -12.10
N TYR A 870 -20.03 9.88 -13.26
CA TYR A 870 -19.70 9.09 -14.45
C TYR A 870 -19.39 9.95 -15.69
N THR A 871 -19.33 11.29 -15.53
CA THR A 871 -19.19 12.25 -16.64
C THR A 871 -17.75 12.72 -16.86
N GLY A 872 -16.83 12.34 -15.96
CA GLY A 872 -15.46 12.85 -15.93
C GLY A 872 -15.28 14.21 -15.25
N GLU A 873 -16.37 14.83 -14.79
CA GLU A 873 -16.31 16.07 -14.02
C GLU A 873 -15.67 15.88 -12.64
N GLU A 874 -14.93 16.89 -12.17
CA GLU A 874 -14.34 16.91 -10.82
C GLU A 874 -15.43 17.07 -9.73
N ILE A 875 -16.51 17.76 -10.08
CA ILE A 875 -17.64 18.02 -9.21
C ILE A 875 -18.88 17.36 -9.83
N GLY A 876 -19.41 16.37 -9.11
CA GLY A 876 -20.62 15.65 -9.48
C GLY A 876 -21.20 14.98 -8.26
N TYR A 877 -22.51 14.81 -8.26
CA TYR A 877 -23.24 14.16 -7.18
C TYR A 877 -24.28 13.20 -7.74
N GLU A 878 -24.41 12.04 -7.11
CA GLU A 878 -25.59 11.17 -7.21
C GLU A 878 -26.52 11.51 -6.03
N LEU A 879 -27.82 11.53 -6.31
CA LEU A 879 -28.88 11.98 -5.41
C LEU A 879 -29.94 10.89 -5.32
N LEU A 880 -29.81 10.01 -4.33
CA LEU A 880 -30.78 8.94 -4.10
C LEU A 880 -31.90 9.47 -3.20
N VAL A 881 -33.09 9.59 -3.77
CA VAL A 881 -34.27 10.19 -3.14
C VAL A 881 -35.48 9.27 -3.22
N HIS A 882 -36.43 9.41 -2.30
CA HIS A 882 -37.67 8.66 -2.36
C HIS A 882 -38.46 8.98 -3.66
N PRO A 883 -39.05 7.99 -4.37
CA PRO A 883 -39.76 8.21 -5.64
C PRO A 883 -40.94 9.18 -5.54
N GLY A 884 -41.53 9.33 -4.35
CA GLY A 884 -42.60 10.31 -4.09
C GLY A 884 -42.13 11.77 -4.09
N ASP A 885 -40.85 12.01 -3.79
CA ASP A 885 -40.25 13.35 -3.73
C ASP A 885 -39.45 13.69 -4.99
N ALA A 886 -39.01 12.70 -5.77
CA ALA A 886 -38.19 12.90 -6.96
C ALA A 886 -38.72 13.96 -7.95
N PRO A 887 -40.03 14.00 -8.31
CA PRO A 887 -40.54 15.03 -9.22
C PRO A 887 -40.44 16.45 -8.67
N ARG A 888 -40.62 16.61 -7.36
CA ARG A 888 -40.51 17.91 -6.71
C ARG A 888 -39.06 18.35 -6.61
N LEU A 889 -38.17 17.44 -6.19
CA LEU A 889 -36.73 17.72 -6.10
C LEU A 889 -36.15 18.08 -7.49
N TRP A 890 -36.59 17.41 -8.55
CA TRP A 890 -36.21 17.73 -9.92
C TRP A 890 -36.56 19.17 -10.31
N ASP A 891 -37.81 19.58 -10.07
CA ASP A 891 -38.26 20.95 -10.35
C ASP A 891 -37.51 21.98 -9.49
N ASP A 892 -37.32 21.68 -8.21
CA ASP A 892 -36.60 22.55 -7.26
C ASP A 892 -35.13 22.76 -7.67
N LEU A 893 -34.44 21.70 -8.11
CA LEU A 893 -33.05 21.77 -8.61
C LEU A 893 -32.94 22.64 -9.87
N LEU A 894 -33.86 22.48 -10.82
CA LEU A 894 -33.89 23.30 -12.04
C LEU A 894 -34.21 24.77 -11.73
N GLU A 895 -35.20 25.03 -10.87
CA GLU A 895 -35.61 26.39 -10.52
C GLU A 895 -34.48 27.13 -9.76
N LYS A 896 -33.94 26.52 -8.69
CA LYS A 896 -32.90 27.17 -7.88
C LYS A 896 -31.55 27.22 -8.60
N GLY A 897 -31.28 26.24 -9.45
CA GLY A 897 -30.05 26.15 -10.23
C GLY A 897 -30.03 27.01 -11.50
N GLU A 898 -31.15 27.62 -11.93
CA GLU A 898 -31.23 28.42 -13.16
C GLU A 898 -30.15 29.51 -13.21
N LYS A 899 -29.93 30.22 -12.09
CA LYS A 899 -28.89 31.25 -11.97
C LYS A 899 -27.45 30.72 -12.04
N HIS A 900 -27.28 29.41 -11.92
CA HIS A 900 -26.01 28.69 -12.01
C HIS A 900 -25.84 27.95 -13.35
N GLY A 901 -26.80 28.10 -14.28
CA GLY A 901 -26.72 27.54 -15.62
C GLY A 901 -27.06 26.05 -15.71
N ILE A 902 -27.78 25.49 -14.72
CA ILE A 902 -28.24 24.10 -14.77
C ILE A 902 -29.08 23.85 -16.02
N LYS A 903 -28.93 22.68 -16.64
CA LYS A 903 -29.84 22.19 -17.69
C LYS A 903 -30.22 20.73 -17.44
N PRO A 904 -31.45 20.32 -17.80
CA PRO A 904 -31.76 18.90 -17.87
C PRO A 904 -30.95 18.27 -19.01
N ALA A 905 -30.39 17.09 -18.77
CA ALA A 905 -29.52 16.38 -19.71
C ALA A 905 -29.98 14.93 -19.90
N GLY A 906 -29.92 14.45 -21.14
CA GLY A 906 -30.35 13.10 -21.53
C GLY A 906 -29.20 12.12 -21.74
N LEU A 907 -29.55 10.88 -22.10
CA LEU A 907 -28.58 9.79 -22.30
C LEU A 907 -27.51 10.10 -23.34
N GLY A 908 -27.81 10.90 -24.37
CA GLY A 908 -26.81 11.28 -25.37
C GLY A 908 -25.69 12.15 -24.79
N ALA A 909 -26.02 13.06 -23.87
CA ALA A 909 -25.02 13.88 -23.19
C ALA A 909 -24.17 13.04 -22.23
N ARG A 910 -24.79 12.11 -21.49
CA ARG A 910 -24.08 11.10 -20.67
C ARG A 910 -23.04 10.35 -21.49
N ASP A 911 -23.43 9.79 -22.64
CA ASP A 911 -22.52 9.00 -23.46
C ASP A 911 -21.38 9.87 -24.03
N SER A 912 -21.68 11.10 -24.44
CA SER A 912 -20.64 12.00 -24.95
C SER A 912 -19.60 12.39 -23.88
N THR A 913 -20.03 12.68 -22.65
CA THR A 913 -19.13 13.13 -21.57
C THR A 913 -18.26 11.98 -21.04
N ARG A 914 -18.83 10.77 -20.90
CA ARG A 914 -18.05 9.59 -20.49
C ARG A 914 -17.01 9.18 -21.54
N ILE A 915 -17.35 9.27 -22.84
CA ILE A 915 -16.41 8.94 -23.94
C ILE A 915 -15.24 9.90 -23.95
N GLU A 916 -15.52 11.20 -23.80
CA GLU A 916 -14.49 12.24 -23.72
C GLU A 916 -13.54 12.01 -22.54
N ALA A 917 -14.10 11.68 -21.37
CA ALA A 917 -13.35 11.37 -20.16
C ALA A 917 -12.59 10.04 -20.25
N GLY A 918 -12.87 9.21 -21.25
CA GLY A 918 -12.30 7.88 -21.39
C GLY A 918 -12.86 6.86 -20.40
N LEU A 919 -14.04 7.07 -19.83
CA LEU A 919 -14.63 6.13 -18.88
C LEU A 919 -15.24 4.92 -19.62
N PRO A 920 -14.94 3.68 -19.19
CA PRO A 920 -15.48 2.48 -19.81
C PRO A 920 -16.97 2.33 -19.51
N LEU A 921 -17.70 1.69 -20.41
CA LEU A 921 -19.09 1.29 -20.22
C LEU A 921 -19.23 -0.22 -20.46
N TYR A 922 -20.02 -0.90 -19.62
CA TYR A 922 -20.38 -2.30 -19.81
C TYR A 922 -20.94 -2.54 -21.23
N GLY A 923 -20.46 -3.59 -21.89
CA GLY A 923 -20.83 -3.95 -23.25
C GLY A 923 -20.02 -3.27 -24.34
N HIS A 924 -19.27 -2.20 -24.04
CA HIS A 924 -18.46 -1.45 -25.01
C HIS A 924 -16.96 -1.58 -24.75
N GLU A 925 -16.48 -1.05 -23.61
CA GLU A 925 -15.05 -1.11 -23.22
C GLU A 925 -14.81 -2.07 -22.05
N LEU A 926 -15.85 -2.76 -21.60
CA LEU A 926 -15.84 -3.67 -20.46
C LEU A 926 -16.82 -4.81 -20.72
N SER A 927 -16.40 -6.05 -20.51
CA SER A 927 -17.19 -7.25 -20.80
C SER A 927 -17.57 -7.33 -22.30
N GLY A 928 -18.80 -7.73 -22.63
CA GLY A 928 -19.30 -7.85 -24.00
C GLY A 928 -18.87 -9.14 -24.69
N GLU A 929 -19.05 -9.22 -26.01
CA GLU A 929 -18.72 -10.41 -26.82
C GLU A 929 -17.24 -10.80 -26.75
N ASP A 930 -16.36 -9.81 -26.62
CA ASP A 930 -14.91 -10.00 -26.50
C ASP A 930 -14.42 -10.20 -25.06
N GLU A 931 -15.33 -10.23 -24.07
CA GLU A 931 -15.02 -10.39 -22.64
C GLU A 931 -13.93 -9.41 -22.14
N ILE A 932 -13.99 -8.14 -22.55
CA ILE A 932 -12.93 -7.15 -22.24
C ILE A 932 -12.77 -7.01 -20.72
N LEU A 933 -11.63 -7.46 -20.20
CA LEU A 933 -11.35 -7.44 -18.77
C LEU A 933 -11.11 -6.00 -18.23
N PRO A 934 -11.47 -5.70 -16.97
CA PRO A 934 -11.13 -4.46 -16.26
C PRO A 934 -9.68 -4.01 -16.42
N THR A 935 -8.72 -4.94 -16.37
CA THR A 935 -7.28 -4.67 -16.56
C THR A 935 -6.95 -4.13 -17.95
N VAL A 936 -7.75 -4.50 -18.95
CA VAL A 936 -7.61 -4.07 -20.35
C VAL A 936 -8.36 -2.76 -20.60
N ALA A 937 -9.49 -2.57 -19.91
CA ALA A 937 -10.30 -1.34 -19.91
C ALA A 937 -9.60 -0.12 -19.28
N GLY A 938 -8.53 -0.36 -18.50
CA GLY A 938 -7.81 0.66 -17.73
C GLY A 938 -8.28 0.80 -16.27
N PHE A 939 -9.10 -0.13 -15.79
CA PHE A 939 -9.73 -0.12 -14.45
C PHE A 939 -9.36 -1.36 -13.62
N GLY A 940 -8.23 -2.02 -13.95
CA GLY A 940 -7.74 -3.19 -13.23
C GLY A 940 -7.45 -2.94 -11.75
N ALA A 941 -7.26 -1.67 -11.35
CA ALA A 941 -7.02 -1.27 -9.96
C ALA A 941 -8.19 -1.63 -9.02
N TYR A 942 -9.40 -1.85 -9.53
CA TYR A 942 -10.58 -2.23 -8.74
C TYR A 942 -10.75 -3.76 -8.63
N VAL A 943 -9.85 -4.54 -9.23
CA VAL A 943 -9.76 -6.01 -9.08
C VAL A 943 -8.60 -6.34 -8.14
N LYS A 944 -8.91 -6.54 -6.85
CA LYS A 944 -7.91 -6.67 -5.79
C LYS A 944 -7.46 -8.12 -5.62
N PHE A 945 -6.55 -8.57 -6.48
CA PHE A 945 -6.00 -9.93 -6.39
C PHE A 945 -5.33 -10.27 -5.07
N HIS A 946 -4.95 -9.31 -4.24
CA HIS A 946 -4.44 -9.62 -2.90
C HIS A 946 -5.54 -10.05 -1.92
N LYS A 947 -6.82 -9.88 -2.26
CA LYS A 947 -7.93 -10.46 -1.51
C LYS A 947 -7.85 -11.98 -1.54
N PRO A 948 -7.99 -12.68 -0.39
CA PRO A 948 -7.84 -14.13 -0.36
C PRO A 948 -8.86 -14.84 -1.26
N PHE A 949 -10.11 -14.35 -1.24
CA PHE A 949 -11.21 -14.87 -2.03
C PHE A 949 -12.16 -13.75 -2.49
N PHE A 950 -12.62 -13.89 -3.73
CA PHE A 950 -13.87 -13.33 -4.25
C PHE A 950 -14.26 -14.21 -5.44
N ILE A 951 -15.55 -14.26 -5.77
CA ILE A 951 -16.07 -15.13 -6.83
C ILE A 951 -15.37 -14.79 -8.16
N GLY A 952 -14.89 -15.81 -8.88
CA GLY A 952 -14.20 -15.64 -10.16
C GLY A 952 -12.74 -15.17 -10.10
N ARG A 953 -12.17 -14.92 -8.91
CA ARG A 953 -10.80 -14.41 -8.72
C ARG A 953 -9.74 -15.19 -9.51
N ASP A 954 -9.69 -16.50 -9.33
CA ASP A 954 -8.61 -17.34 -9.86
C ASP A 954 -8.75 -17.51 -11.37
N ARG A 955 -10.00 -17.69 -11.86
CA ARG A 955 -10.31 -17.72 -13.29
C ARG A 955 -10.01 -16.39 -13.98
N TYR A 956 -10.36 -15.26 -13.36
CA TYR A 956 -9.97 -13.94 -13.86
C TYR A 956 -8.45 -13.84 -13.98
N LYS A 957 -7.71 -14.21 -12.93
CA LYS A 957 -6.24 -14.14 -12.92
C LYS A 957 -5.62 -14.99 -14.03
N GLN A 958 -6.19 -16.16 -14.33
CA GLN A 958 -5.81 -16.99 -15.47
C GLN A 958 -6.11 -16.30 -16.81
N LYS A 959 -7.32 -15.73 -16.98
CA LYS A 959 -7.70 -14.99 -18.20
C LYS A 959 -6.86 -13.76 -18.45
N ALA A 960 -6.51 -13.00 -17.41
CA ALA A 960 -5.67 -11.80 -17.50
C ALA A 960 -4.25 -12.10 -18.00
N LYS A 961 -3.80 -13.36 -17.93
CA LYS A 961 -2.52 -13.83 -18.49
C LYS A 961 -2.63 -14.35 -19.93
N SER A 962 -3.83 -14.38 -20.52
CA SER A 962 -4.01 -14.87 -21.90
C SER A 962 -3.52 -13.85 -22.92
N PHE A 963 -3.08 -14.33 -24.09
CA PHE A 963 -2.57 -13.48 -25.17
C PHE A 963 -3.53 -12.33 -25.53
N LEU A 964 -4.84 -12.58 -25.59
CA LEU A 964 -5.85 -11.57 -25.95
C LEU A 964 -5.86 -10.37 -24.98
N HIS A 965 -5.66 -10.61 -23.67
CA HIS A 965 -5.71 -9.56 -22.65
C HIS A 965 -4.33 -8.95 -22.35
N VAL A 966 -3.26 -9.73 -22.53
CA VAL A 966 -1.89 -9.25 -22.38
C VAL A 966 -1.52 -8.33 -23.54
N ASP A 967 -1.94 -8.64 -24.76
CA ASP A 967 -1.51 -7.95 -25.98
C ASP A 967 -2.51 -6.89 -26.48
N ASN A 968 -3.63 -6.63 -25.80
CA ASN A 968 -4.58 -5.59 -26.22
C ASN A 968 -4.86 -4.54 -25.13
N LYS A 969 -5.19 -3.31 -25.53
CA LYS A 969 -5.57 -2.20 -24.65
C LYS A 969 -6.71 -1.38 -25.25
N ILE A 970 -7.40 -0.61 -24.41
CA ILE A 970 -8.26 0.48 -24.88
C ILE A 970 -7.42 1.73 -25.08
N ILE A 971 -7.58 2.39 -26.23
CA ILE A 971 -7.03 3.73 -26.50
C ILE A 971 -8.17 4.75 -26.59
N ARG A 972 -7.87 6.03 -26.26
CA ARG A 972 -8.72 7.16 -26.60
C ARG A 972 -8.15 7.86 -27.83
N PHE A 973 -9.01 8.34 -28.73
CA PHE A 973 -8.58 9.04 -29.93
C PHE A 973 -9.48 10.24 -30.25
N GLU A 974 -8.94 11.18 -31.01
CA GLU A 974 -9.70 12.26 -31.64
C GLU A 974 -9.56 12.28 -33.15
N VAL A 975 -10.61 12.76 -33.82
CA VAL A 975 -10.65 12.97 -35.26
C VAL A 975 -11.13 14.39 -35.54
N GLY A 976 -10.37 15.11 -36.37
CA GLY A 976 -10.65 16.49 -36.74
C GLY A 976 -11.96 16.68 -37.52
N GLU A 977 -12.30 17.95 -37.77
CA GLU A 977 -13.56 18.34 -38.42
C GLU A 977 -13.72 17.74 -39.83
N GLY A 978 -14.97 17.50 -40.22
CA GLY A 978 -15.33 17.05 -41.57
C GLY A 978 -15.25 15.54 -41.79
N ALA A 979 -14.83 14.77 -40.77
CA ALA A 979 -14.94 13.32 -40.79
C ALA A 979 -16.39 12.84 -40.83
N ARG A 980 -16.64 11.72 -41.51
CA ARG A 980 -17.93 11.01 -41.38
C ARG A 980 -18.08 10.49 -39.96
N VAL A 981 -19.33 10.32 -39.52
CA VAL A 981 -19.66 9.74 -38.21
C VAL A 981 -18.97 8.39 -38.07
N ILE A 982 -18.09 8.27 -37.09
CA ILE A 982 -17.44 7.02 -36.71
C ILE A 982 -18.39 6.31 -35.76
N ARG A 983 -18.58 5.01 -36.00
CA ARG A 983 -19.46 4.15 -35.21
C ARG A 983 -18.67 3.04 -34.57
N GLU A 984 -19.29 2.37 -33.62
CA GLU A 984 -18.85 1.08 -33.11
C GLU A 984 -18.54 0.11 -34.27
N ASP A 985 -17.60 -0.80 -34.03
CA ASP A 985 -17.03 -1.75 -34.99
C ASP A 985 -16.26 -1.15 -36.18
N SER A 986 -16.09 0.17 -36.23
CA SER A 986 -15.25 0.80 -37.26
C SER A 986 -13.81 0.29 -37.12
N PRO A 987 -13.21 -0.33 -38.17
CA PRO A 987 -11.88 -0.92 -38.06
C PRO A 987 -10.78 0.15 -37.98
N VAL A 988 -9.80 -0.12 -37.13
CA VAL A 988 -8.63 0.72 -36.83
C VAL A 988 -7.38 0.09 -37.43
N PHE A 989 -6.61 0.88 -38.16
CA PHE A 989 -5.37 0.47 -38.82
C PHE A 989 -4.20 1.37 -38.41
N ASP A 990 -2.98 0.87 -38.53
CA ASP A 990 -1.81 1.76 -38.51
C ASP A 990 -1.63 2.49 -39.85
N GLU A 991 -0.68 3.42 -39.90
CA GLU A 991 -0.31 4.19 -41.10
C GLU A 991 0.11 3.32 -42.30
N ARG A 992 0.43 2.04 -42.08
CA ARG A 992 0.81 1.08 -43.14
C ARG A 992 -0.36 0.19 -43.55
N GLY A 993 -1.56 0.41 -43.01
CA GLY A 993 -2.76 -0.38 -43.30
C GLY A 993 -2.81 -1.73 -42.58
N LYS A 994 -2.03 -1.95 -41.53
CA LYS A 994 -2.16 -3.16 -40.71
C LYS A 994 -3.32 -2.99 -39.73
N TYR A 995 -4.22 -3.97 -39.69
CA TYR A 995 -5.32 -4.00 -38.72
C TYR A 995 -4.79 -4.06 -37.28
N LEU A 996 -5.28 -3.13 -36.45
CA LEU A 996 -4.93 -3.00 -35.04
C LEU A 996 -6.07 -3.42 -34.12
N GLY A 997 -7.33 -3.24 -34.55
CA GLY A 997 -8.52 -3.47 -33.73
C GLY A 997 -9.72 -2.67 -34.24
N TYR A 998 -10.67 -2.35 -33.39
CA TYR A 998 -11.92 -1.69 -33.77
C TYR A 998 -12.34 -0.62 -32.75
N VAL A 999 -13.17 0.33 -33.19
CA VAL A 999 -13.76 1.39 -32.35
C VAL A 999 -14.87 0.79 -31.49
N THR A 1000 -14.80 0.99 -30.18
CA THR A 1000 -15.80 0.53 -29.21
C THR A 1000 -16.86 1.59 -28.95
N SER A 1001 -16.49 2.87 -29.00
CA SER A 1001 -17.44 3.98 -28.86
C SER A 1001 -16.92 5.27 -29.47
N CYS A 1002 -17.83 6.15 -29.90
CA CYS A 1002 -17.47 7.46 -30.44
C CYS A 1002 -18.61 8.46 -30.27
N ALA A 1003 -18.26 9.69 -29.91
CA ALA A 1003 -19.17 10.81 -29.78
C ALA A 1003 -18.67 12.02 -30.59
N LYS A 1004 -19.63 12.81 -31.08
CA LYS A 1004 -19.32 14.10 -31.68
C LYS A 1004 -19.16 15.13 -30.58
N ILE A 1005 -18.02 15.83 -30.57
CA ILE A 1005 -17.70 16.88 -29.59
C ILE A 1005 -17.17 18.09 -30.35
N GLY A 1006 -17.87 19.22 -30.23
CA GLY A 1006 -17.55 20.43 -30.97
C GLY A 1006 -17.58 20.20 -32.50
N GLY A 1007 -16.50 20.59 -33.17
CA GLY A 1007 -16.34 20.38 -34.62
C GLY A 1007 -15.89 18.97 -35.03
N GLY A 1008 -15.33 18.20 -34.08
CA GLY A 1008 -14.69 16.90 -34.33
C GLY A 1008 -15.43 15.72 -33.69
N GLN A 1009 -14.71 14.62 -33.49
CA GLN A 1009 -15.19 13.42 -32.83
C GLN A 1009 -14.13 12.88 -31.88
N VAL A 1010 -14.55 12.38 -30.72
CA VAL A 1010 -13.69 11.68 -29.76
C VAL A 1010 -14.24 10.28 -29.59
N GLY A 1011 -13.37 9.28 -29.49
CA GLY A 1011 -13.79 7.90 -29.33
C GLY A 1011 -12.77 7.04 -28.59
N MET A 1012 -13.17 5.79 -28.37
CA MET A 1012 -12.35 4.75 -27.79
C MET A 1012 -12.27 3.55 -28.73
N ALA A 1013 -11.15 2.84 -28.69
CA ALA A 1013 -10.93 1.67 -29.52
C ALA A 1013 -10.18 0.57 -28.78
N TYR A 1014 -10.59 -0.68 -29.01
CA TYR A 1014 -9.91 -1.88 -28.53
C TYR A 1014 -8.88 -2.31 -29.55
N VAL A 1015 -7.59 -2.17 -29.21
CA VAL A 1015 -6.47 -2.34 -30.15
C VAL A 1015 -5.32 -3.14 -29.57
N LYS A 1016 -4.50 -3.74 -30.44
CA LYS A 1016 -3.26 -4.41 -30.05
C LYS A 1016 -2.24 -3.43 -29.46
N LYS A 1017 -1.73 -3.73 -28.26
CA LYS A 1017 -0.63 -3.04 -27.60
C LYS A 1017 0.61 -3.02 -28.49
N GLY A 1018 1.35 -1.91 -28.40
CA GLY A 1018 2.66 -1.75 -29.02
C GLY A 1018 2.94 -0.31 -29.40
N ARG A 1019 4.18 -0.05 -29.84
CA ARG A 1019 4.73 1.29 -30.12
C ARG A 1019 3.91 2.18 -31.08
N ARG A 1020 2.99 1.61 -31.86
CA ARG A 1020 2.10 2.32 -32.80
C ARG A 1020 0.78 2.77 -32.20
N THR A 1021 0.45 2.24 -31.03
CA THR A 1021 -0.78 2.54 -30.27
C THR A 1021 -0.49 3.36 -29.03
N GLU A 1022 0.70 3.96 -28.93
CA GLU A 1022 1.06 4.86 -27.84
C GLU A 1022 0.44 6.24 -28.05
N GLU A 1023 0.32 6.98 -26.96
CA GLU A 1023 -0.12 8.36 -26.96
C GLU A 1023 0.69 9.24 -27.92
N GLY A 1024 0.02 10.20 -28.56
CA GLY A 1024 0.58 11.07 -29.59
C GLY A 1024 0.88 10.39 -30.93
N LYS A 1025 0.60 9.09 -31.08
CA LYS A 1025 0.65 8.40 -32.38
C LYS A 1025 -0.66 8.57 -33.15
N LYS A 1026 -0.58 8.29 -34.45
CA LYS A 1026 -1.71 8.40 -35.37
C LYS A 1026 -2.14 7.02 -35.86
N VAL A 1027 -3.45 6.84 -35.97
CA VAL A 1027 -4.09 5.64 -36.53
C VAL A 1027 -5.09 6.05 -37.61
N LEU A 1028 -5.46 5.10 -38.46
CA LEU A 1028 -6.43 5.28 -39.53
C LEU A 1028 -7.72 4.56 -39.16
N ILE A 1029 -8.84 5.29 -39.13
CA ILE A 1029 -10.17 4.73 -38.84
C ILE A 1029 -11.00 4.75 -40.11
N VAL A 1030 -11.58 3.61 -40.48
CA VAL A 1030 -12.50 3.50 -41.61
C VAL A 1030 -13.93 3.46 -41.06
N PRO A 1031 -14.78 4.46 -41.31
CA PRO A 1031 -16.14 4.44 -40.79
C PRO A 1031 -16.96 3.30 -41.40
N SER A 1032 -17.64 2.52 -40.56
CA SER A 1032 -18.60 1.51 -40.99
C SER A 1032 -19.81 2.14 -41.71
N PHE A 1033 -20.38 1.44 -42.70
CA PHE A 1033 -21.61 1.88 -43.38
C PHE A 1033 -22.84 1.53 -42.54
N ALA A 1034 -23.82 2.44 -42.46
CA ALA A 1034 -25.05 2.17 -41.72
C ALA A 1034 -25.83 1.00 -42.34
N GLY A 1035 -26.00 -0.10 -41.60
CA GLY A 1035 -26.83 -1.25 -41.98
C GLY A 1035 -26.12 -2.41 -42.68
N GLU A 1036 -24.78 -2.46 -42.69
CA GLU A 1036 -24.00 -3.62 -43.18
C GLU A 1036 -23.39 -4.37 -41.97
N GLU A 1037 -23.93 -5.55 -41.64
CA GLU A 1037 -23.45 -6.42 -40.55
C GLU A 1037 -22.17 -7.23 -40.89
N SER A 1038 -21.58 -7.05 -42.08
CA SER A 1038 -20.44 -7.89 -42.50
C SER A 1038 -19.09 -7.22 -42.21
N THR A 1039 -18.28 -7.89 -41.37
CA THR A 1039 -16.85 -7.61 -41.16
C THR A 1039 -15.98 -7.88 -42.40
N GLU A 1040 -16.53 -8.51 -43.43
CA GLU A 1040 -15.89 -8.74 -44.73
C GLU A 1040 -16.34 -7.70 -45.77
N ILE A 1041 -15.49 -6.72 -46.07
CA ILE A 1041 -15.69 -5.87 -47.24
C ILE A 1041 -15.19 -6.63 -48.49
N GLU A 1042 -16.05 -7.40 -49.17
CA GLU A 1042 -15.72 -7.99 -50.47
C GLU A 1042 -15.66 -6.89 -51.56
N ILE A 1043 -14.47 -6.32 -51.77
CA ILE A 1043 -14.25 -5.32 -52.83
C ILE A 1043 -13.95 -6.03 -54.16
N GLY A 1044 -14.96 -6.16 -55.01
CA GLY A 1044 -14.76 -6.52 -56.43
C GLY A 1044 -14.13 -5.38 -57.25
N PRO A 1045 -13.64 -5.65 -58.47
CA PRO A 1045 -13.11 -4.61 -59.37
C PRO A 1045 -14.15 -3.50 -59.62
N GLY A 1046 -13.84 -2.25 -59.22
CA GLY A 1046 -14.74 -1.10 -59.33
C GLY A 1046 -15.55 -0.77 -58.08
N GLY A 1047 -15.41 -1.53 -56.99
CA GLY A 1047 -15.98 -1.22 -55.69
C GLY A 1047 -15.39 0.06 -55.07
N ARG A 1048 -16.20 0.78 -54.28
CA ARG A 1048 -15.80 2.00 -53.58
C ARG A 1048 -15.71 1.72 -52.08
N MET A 1049 -14.59 2.07 -51.45
CA MET A 1049 -14.40 1.96 -50.00
C MET A 1049 -14.61 3.33 -49.33
N PRO A 1050 -15.08 3.41 -48.07
CA PRO A 1050 -15.04 4.65 -47.30
C PRO A 1050 -13.60 5.18 -47.24
N ALA A 1051 -13.42 6.49 -47.34
CA ALA A 1051 -12.14 7.10 -47.02
C ALA A 1051 -11.84 6.88 -45.53
N SER A 1052 -10.61 6.49 -45.21
CA SER A 1052 -10.12 6.47 -43.83
C SER A 1052 -9.88 7.89 -43.33
N TYR A 1053 -10.08 8.13 -42.04
CA TYR A 1053 -9.73 9.37 -41.37
C TYR A 1053 -8.55 9.11 -40.44
N GLU A 1054 -7.63 10.07 -40.41
CA GLU A 1054 -6.52 10.07 -39.47
C GLU A 1054 -7.06 10.47 -38.09
N ALA A 1055 -6.73 9.66 -37.07
CA ALA A 1055 -7.09 9.89 -35.69
C ALA A 1055 -5.82 9.97 -34.84
N GLU A 1056 -5.74 10.96 -33.95
CA GLU A 1056 -4.64 11.11 -32.99
C GLU A 1056 -5.00 10.37 -31.70
N ILE A 1057 -4.07 9.56 -31.20
CA ILE A 1057 -4.22 8.87 -29.91
C ILE A 1057 -3.94 9.87 -28.79
N LEU A 1058 -4.94 10.06 -27.95
CA LEU A 1058 -4.88 10.90 -26.76
C LEU A 1058 -4.45 10.09 -25.54
N SER A 1059 -4.09 10.77 -24.46
CA SER A 1059 -4.03 10.12 -23.15
C SER A 1059 -5.35 9.40 -22.86
N ARG A 1060 -5.26 8.20 -22.27
CA ARG A 1060 -6.44 7.36 -21.98
C ARG A 1060 -7.47 8.12 -21.15
N PHE A 1061 -6.99 8.87 -20.17
CA PHE A 1061 -7.76 9.72 -19.26
C PHE A 1061 -7.19 11.14 -19.37
N PRO A 1062 -7.99 12.20 -19.55
CA PRO A 1062 -7.46 13.56 -19.67
C PRO A 1062 -6.60 13.93 -18.44
N GLU A 1063 -5.39 14.47 -18.64
CA GLU A 1063 -4.60 15.04 -17.55
C GLU A 1063 -5.16 16.41 -17.14
N GLU A 1064 -5.17 16.71 -15.84
CA GLU A 1064 -5.56 18.02 -15.32
C GLU A 1064 -4.53 19.10 -15.75
N GLU A 1065 -4.98 20.22 -16.32
CA GLU A 1065 -4.13 21.40 -16.46
C GLU A 1065 -3.68 21.85 -15.04
N LYS A 1066 -2.43 21.55 -14.72
CA LYS A 1066 -1.69 21.85 -13.47
C LYS A 1066 -2.28 22.98 -12.63
N GLY A 1067 -3.07 22.60 -11.62
CA GLY A 1067 -3.50 23.53 -10.58
C GLY A 1067 -4.59 23.02 -9.63
N VAL A 1068 -4.34 21.94 -8.86
CA VAL A 1068 -4.79 21.67 -7.46
C VAL A 1068 -4.36 20.23 -7.06
N PRO A 1069 -4.07 19.93 -5.77
CA PRO A 1069 -3.43 18.67 -5.33
C PRO A 1069 -4.45 17.54 -5.16
N GLY A 1070 -4.16 16.38 -5.75
CA GLY A 1070 -5.02 15.18 -5.65
C GLY A 1070 -4.48 13.96 -6.41
N MET A 1071 -3.68 14.19 -7.45
CA MET A 1071 -2.73 13.22 -8.00
C MET A 1071 -1.30 13.48 -7.50
N GLU A 1072 -1.13 13.72 -6.19
CA GLU A 1072 0.19 13.54 -5.61
C GLU A 1072 0.45 12.03 -5.57
N SER A 1073 1.47 11.61 -6.31
CA SER A 1073 2.19 10.39 -6.00
C SER A 1073 2.48 10.40 -4.50
N ASN A 1074 1.75 9.57 -3.74
CA ASN A 1074 2.32 9.06 -2.49
C ASN A 1074 3.47 8.12 -2.91
N GLU A 1075 4.62 8.72 -3.20
CA GLU A 1075 5.93 8.06 -3.22
C GLU A 1075 6.24 7.38 -1.88
#